data_AF-A0A6J1B6U5-F1
#
_entry.id   AF-A0A6J1B6U5-F1
#
_cell.length_a   1.000
_cell.length_b   1.000
_cell.length_c   1.000
_cell.angle_alpha   90.00
_cell.angle_beta   90.00
_cell.angle_gamma   90.00
#
_symmetry.space_group_name_H-M   'P 1'
#
loop_
_entity.id
_entity.type
_entity.pdbx_description
1 polymer ?
#
loop_
_entity_poly.entity_id
_entity_poly.type
_entity_poly.pdbx_seq_one_letter_code
_entity_poly.pdbx_strand_id
1 'polypeptide(L)'
;MEFDKRKGSTLASLSSNETDKSPKGTLDTPIIPLLDAINNHPSYFTTSSCSGRISILSQPKLGPNSNNPTKKKARGGTWLFITHDMADPDSVISLLFADSTKLTQLSELVFRFEPLIIAVECRDLNSAQNLVSWLLLAGFRESGITSVSKRVIVGIRCSIRMEVPLGDTQKIMVSKDYVRFLVEVANEKMEANRRRSEGFLRAFLKDQAGAFENGNDSICSESGDCNEGQDGLERSFGDAQDVDRNEKTTFSCQSLAGTEGIRSGSLSITKMVIVGEPIERLFLWGHSACTLDNIDKSMVLVFGGFGGIGRHARRNDSFLLDPLHGNLKEINVVGCPSPRLGHTSSLVGDCMFVIGGRADPLNILSDVWVLNTVKNEWRLLDCTGSAFPPRHRHGAAVVGSKIYVFGGLNNDTISSSLHVLDTNTLQWEELVVHGEWPCARHSHSMVTYGSKLFMFGGYNGEKALGDLYSFDTQTCLWKVEKVGGRSPHARFSHSMFVYKNYIGIIGGCPVGQHCRELALLDIQSLVWKHVTLNSMDEELFVRCTANVVHDNLVMVGGGAACYAFGTKFSEPVKIELHPLLSLDDHENAPKMGENQVNNQEEGMTANGNDLIQASHVGNALGSTQSPKPQSLNVGNQMVASSWVVQLERKYAKLGKDILKKFGWLDLERKAYARHDGLHISFPVTEKFCAMFPEDKFEGLIDHHPSKTFRAESVLLNEVSSSEALDILKKCGATKLPDEVIEARKASKPPLKIMTEAVASLIRHKGLSVKLLEQLPSRWERLGDIVVLPVSSFKDPVWDSIGEELWPTIARSLNTCRLARQGRVVPNGTRDSTLEILMGDSGWVGHRENGILYSFDATKCMFSWGNLSEKMRMANLDCTDAVIVDLFAGIGYFVLPFLVRAKAKLVYACEWNAHAIEALKQNLQANSVSDRCIILEGDNRITAPKGVADRVCLGLLPSSEASWFTAVRALRSEGGILHVHGNVKDTEEESWTKHVSKSISEIARSEGHCWEVTVEHVERVKWYAPHIRHLVADVRCRQIHA
;
A
#
# COMPACT_ATOMS: atom_id res chain seq x y z
N MET A 1 -26.56 -12.62 27.97
CA MET A 1 -26.30 -12.94 29.40
C MET A 1 -24.80 -12.99 29.72
N GLU A 2 -24.03 -13.96 29.21
CA GLU A 2 -22.68 -14.21 29.75
C GLU A 2 -21.67 -13.08 29.45
N PHE A 3 -21.72 -12.49 28.25
CA PHE A 3 -20.96 -11.30 27.88
C PHE A 3 -21.35 -10.09 28.74
N ASP A 4 -22.65 -9.86 28.94
CA ASP A 4 -23.19 -8.68 29.64
C ASP A 4 -22.79 -8.70 31.13
N LYS A 5 -22.79 -9.87 31.76
CA LYS A 5 -22.25 -10.08 33.11
C LYS A 5 -20.73 -9.86 33.17
N ARG A 6 -20.02 -10.29 32.10
CA ARG A 6 -18.64 -9.91 31.71
C ARG A 6 -18.38 -8.42 31.88
N LYS A 7 -19.04 -7.69 30.99
CA LYS A 7 -18.94 -6.25 30.82
C LYS A 7 -19.27 -5.50 32.10
N GLY A 8 -20.42 -5.79 32.73
CA GLY A 8 -20.83 -5.15 33.98
C GLY A 8 -19.79 -5.31 35.10
N SER A 9 -19.21 -6.51 35.24
CA SER A 9 -18.15 -6.75 36.23
C SER A 9 -16.85 -5.98 35.94
N THR A 10 -16.47 -5.80 34.67
CA THR A 10 -15.25 -5.06 34.31
C THR A 10 -15.44 -3.55 34.40
N LEU A 11 -16.61 -3.02 34.00
CA LEU A 11 -16.93 -1.61 34.18
C LEU A 11 -17.03 -1.24 35.67
N ALA A 12 -17.65 -2.09 36.50
CA ALA A 12 -17.69 -1.88 37.95
C ALA A 12 -16.29 -1.80 38.59
N SER A 13 -15.33 -2.59 38.11
CA SER A 13 -13.94 -2.49 38.58
C SER A 13 -13.21 -1.23 38.09
N LEU A 14 -13.56 -0.69 36.92
CA LEU A 14 -13.01 0.58 36.42
C LEU A 14 -13.56 1.81 37.17
N SER A 15 -14.76 1.69 37.76
CA SER A 15 -15.36 2.71 38.64
C SER A 15 -15.04 2.55 40.13
N SER A 16 -14.15 1.60 40.48
CA SER A 16 -13.78 1.32 41.88
C SER A 16 -12.47 2.02 42.27
N ASN A 17 -12.28 2.30 43.56
CA ASN A 17 -11.02 2.82 44.09
C ASN A 17 -9.91 1.75 44.21
N GLU A 18 -10.04 0.60 43.54
CA GLU A 18 -8.95 -0.39 43.45
C GLU A 18 -7.89 0.08 42.45
N THR A 19 -6.61 -0.03 42.82
CA THR A 19 -5.51 0.40 41.95
C THR A 19 -5.32 -0.50 40.73
N ASP A 20 -5.02 0.09 39.58
CA ASP A 20 -4.72 -0.66 38.36
C ASP A 20 -3.52 -1.60 38.58
N LYS A 21 -3.61 -2.81 38.00
CA LYS A 21 -2.54 -3.82 37.96
C LYS A 21 -1.42 -3.44 37.00
N SER A 22 -1.60 -2.39 36.19
CA SER A 22 -0.53 -1.64 35.53
C SER A 22 0.45 -1.07 36.58
N PRO A 23 1.78 -1.12 36.35
CA PRO A 23 2.77 -0.47 37.23
C PRO A 23 2.60 1.04 37.41
N LYS A 24 1.73 1.69 36.60
CA LYS A 24 1.38 3.11 36.70
C LYS A 24 0.27 3.38 37.73
N GLY A 25 -0.54 2.38 38.08
CA GLY A 25 -1.68 2.50 39.00
C GLY A 25 -2.90 3.26 38.46
N THR A 26 -2.79 3.92 37.29
CA THR A 26 -3.85 4.73 36.66
C THR A 26 -3.90 4.52 35.14
N LEU A 27 -5.04 4.85 34.53
CA LEU A 27 -5.24 4.83 33.08
C LEU A 27 -4.37 5.87 32.35
N ASP A 28 -4.19 5.65 31.04
CA ASP A 28 -3.47 6.58 30.17
C ASP A 28 -4.38 7.70 29.66
N THR A 29 -4.25 8.89 30.25
CA THR A 29 -5.00 10.11 29.91
C THR A 29 -5.19 10.34 28.39
N PRO A 30 -4.17 10.16 27.52
CA PRO A 30 -4.32 10.37 26.08
C PRO A 30 -5.28 9.42 25.34
N ILE A 31 -5.74 8.34 25.99
CA ILE A 31 -6.69 7.38 25.40
C ILE A 31 -8.00 7.23 26.17
N ILE A 32 -8.19 7.87 27.33
CA ILE A 32 -9.43 7.77 28.14
C ILE A 32 -10.71 7.98 27.28
N PRO A 33 -10.84 9.06 26.48
CA PRO A 33 -12.05 9.27 25.67
C PRO A 33 -12.34 8.16 24.64
N LEU A 34 -11.31 7.41 24.22
CA LEU A 34 -11.44 6.25 23.35
C LEU A 34 -11.85 4.99 24.13
N LEU A 35 -11.30 4.79 25.33
CA LEU A 35 -11.72 3.70 26.21
C LEU A 35 -13.20 3.87 26.59
N ASP A 36 -13.61 5.07 26.95
CA ASP A 36 -14.99 5.40 27.35
C ASP A 36 -15.97 5.16 26.20
N ALA A 37 -15.66 5.63 24.99
CA ALA A 37 -16.50 5.39 23.81
C ALA A 37 -16.68 3.89 23.54
N ILE A 38 -15.60 3.10 23.58
CA ILE A 38 -15.65 1.63 23.42
C ILE A 38 -16.46 0.97 24.54
N ASN A 39 -16.27 1.42 25.78
CA ASN A 39 -16.93 0.88 26.96
C ASN A 39 -18.42 1.20 27.03
N ASN A 40 -18.86 2.33 26.48
CA ASN A 40 -20.28 2.69 26.40
C ASN A 40 -21.02 1.89 25.31
N HIS A 41 -20.35 1.50 24.21
CA HIS A 41 -20.99 0.76 23.11
C HIS A 41 -21.52 -0.63 23.53
N PRO A 42 -22.79 -1.00 23.24
CA PRO A 42 -23.43 -2.20 23.79
C PRO A 42 -22.74 -3.54 23.49
N SER A 43 -21.97 -3.64 22.40
CA SER A 43 -21.28 -4.89 22.00
C SER A 43 -19.79 -4.97 22.33
N TYR A 44 -19.20 -3.98 23.02
CA TYR A 44 -17.77 -3.96 23.36
C TYR A 44 -17.50 -3.62 24.83
N PHE A 45 -16.35 -4.05 25.35
CA PHE A 45 -15.69 -3.44 26.50
C PHE A 45 -14.18 -3.71 26.50
N THR A 46 -13.39 -2.82 27.10
CA THR A 46 -11.93 -2.92 27.19
C THR A 46 -11.50 -3.82 28.34
N THR A 47 -10.51 -4.69 28.10
CA THR A 47 -9.97 -5.67 29.06
C THR A 47 -8.52 -5.39 29.46
N SER A 48 -7.78 -4.63 28.64
CA SER A 48 -6.50 -4.00 28.99
C SER A 48 -6.17 -2.90 27.98
N SER A 49 -5.37 -1.90 28.37
CA SER A 49 -5.05 -0.73 27.54
C SER A 49 -3.68 -0.12 27.87
N CYS A 50 -3.05 0.48 26.87
CA CYS A 50 -1.82 1.27 26.96
C CYS A 50 -1.77 2.23 25.76
N SER A 51 -1.50 3.53 25.98
CA SER A 51 -1.32 4.52 24.90
C SER A 51 -0.07 4.26 24.03
N GLY A 52 0.79 3.35 24.46
CA GLY A 52 2.17 3.21 24.05
C GLY A 52 3.08 3.98 25.00
N ARG A 53 4.38 3.70 24.97
CA ARG A 53 5.32 4.25 25.95
C ARG A 53 6.75 4.34 25.44
N ILE A 54 7.47 5.32 25.98
CA ILE A 54 8.91 5.52 25.83
C ILE A 54 9.57 4.99 27.09
N SER A 55 10.60 4.16 26.98
CA SER A 55 11.22 3.54 28.15
C SER A 55 12.68 3.15 27.95
N ILE A 56 13.41 3.01 29.05
CA ILE A 56 14.76 2.46 29.10
C ILE A 56 14.74 1.28 30.06
N LEU A 57 15.00 0.09 29.54
CA LEU A 57 14.97 -1.17 30.26
C LEU A 57 16.40 -1.62 30.58
N SER A 58 16.67 -1.86 31.87
CA SER A 58 17.92 -2.45 32.37
C SER A 58 17.74 -3.95 32.55
N GLN A 59 18.37 -4.75 31.69
CA GLN A 59 18.29 -6.21 31.69
C GLN A 59 19.55 -6.81 32.33
N PRO A 60 19.46 -7.59 33.43
CA PRO A 60 20.63 -8.22 34.04
C PRO A 60 21.34 -9.16 33.06
N LYS A 61 22.66 -8.98 32.86
CA LYS A 61 23.43 -9.93 32.05
C LYS A 61 23.45 -11.30 32.75
N LEU A 62 23.17 -12.36 31.99
CA LEU A 62 23.20 -13.74 32.49
C LEU A 62 24.64 -14.14 32.82
N GLY A 63 24.95 -14.24 34.11
CA GLY A 63 26.24 -14.76 34.59
C GLY A 63 26.37 -16.27 34.34
N PRO A 64 27.59 -16.80 34.09
CA PRO A 64 27.77 -18.19 33.60
C PRO A 64 27.27 -19.31 34.52
N ASN A 65 27.09 -19.07 35.82
CA ASN A 65 27.02 -20.14 36.83
C ASN A 65 25.63 -20.38 37.47
N SER A 66 24.53 -19.86 36.91
CA SER A 66 23.19 -19.96 37.55
C SER A 66 22.39 -21.23 37.21
N ASN A 67 22.92 -22.40 37.57
CA ASN A 67 22.23 -23.70 37.45
C ASN A 67 21.05 -23.81 38.45
N ASN A 68 19.85 -23.41 38.03
CA ASN A 68 18.62 -23.69 38.78
C ASN A 68 17.39 -23.74 37.84
N PRO A 69 16.84 -24.92 37.50
CA PRO A 69 15.89 -25.10 36.39
C PRO A 69 14.42 -24.78 36.74
N THR A 70 14.12 -24.23 37.92
CA THR A 70 12.74 -24.03 38.38
C THR A 70 12.25 -22.58 38.23
N LYS A 71 11.00 -22.43 37.77
CA LYS A 71 10.27 -21.15 37.55
C LYS A 71 10.78 -20.27 36.39
N LYS A 72 10.47 -20.66 35.14
CA LYS A 72 10.35 -19.72 34.00
C LYS A 72 9.16 -18.75 34.17
N LYS A 73 9.19 -17.87 35.17
CA LYS A 73 8.62 -16.52 35.01
C LYS A 73 9.73 -15.63 34.47
N ALA A 74 9.41 -14.65 33.63
CA ALA A 74 10.40 -13.68 33.17
C ALA A 74 11.02 -12.98 34.37
N ARG A 75 12.35 -13.11 34.55
CA ARG A 75 13.11 -12.24 35.45
C ARG A 75 13.13 -10.87 34.77
N GLY A 76 12.16 -10.03 35.13
CA GLY A 76 11.97 -8.74 34.49
C GLY A 76 13.21 -7.87 34.62
N GLY A 77 13.59 -7.21 33.52
CA GLY A 77 14.49 -6.07 33.62
C GLY A 77 13.81 -4.92 34.37
N THR A 78 14.59 -4.10 35.04
CA THR A 78 14.08 -2.93 35.77
C THR A 78 13.97 -1.76 34.79
N TRP A 79 12.83 -1.08 34.75
CA TRP A 79 12.72 0.19 34.04
C TRP A 79 13.57 1.25 34.76
N LEU A 80 14.58 1.80 34.08
CA LEU A 80 15.26 3.02 34.54
C LEU A 80 14.47 4.27 34.16
N PHE A 81 13.81 4.21 33.00
CA PHE A 81 12.91 5.25 32.50
C PHE A 81 11.64 4.61 31.96
N ILE A 82 10.49 5.23 32.20
CA ILE A 82 9.22 4.90 31.57
C ILE A 82 8.32 6.14 31.59
N THR A 83 7.74 6.48 30.43
CA THR A 83 6.66 7.47 30.32
C THR A 83 5.66 7.04 29.25
N HIS A 84 4.39 7.38 29.46
CA HIS A 84 3.28 7.14 28.53
C HIS A 84 2.90 8.42 27.75
N ASP A 85 3.60 9.52 28.05
CA ASP A 85 3.50 10.85 27.43
C ASP A 85 4.77 11.13 26.60
N MET A 86 4.96 12.36 26.11
CA MET A 86 6.22 12.75 25.48
C MET A 86 7.36 12.79 26.51
N ALA A 87 8.53 12.27 26.14
CA ALA A 87 9.72 12.29 26.98
C ALA A 87 10.53 13.57 26.71
N ASP A 88 10.96 14.25 27.77
CA ASP A 88 11.95 15.33 27.68
C ASP A 88 13.35 14.75 27.38
N PRO A 89 14.02 15.17 26.29
CA PRO A 89 15.38 14.73 25.97
C PRO A 89 16.40 14.99 27.08
N ASP A 90 16.32 16.14 27.77
CA ASP A 90 17.34 16.55 28.73
C ASP A 90 17.20 15.81 30.07
N SER A 91 15.98 15.49 30.49
CA SER A 91 15.71 14.56 31.60
C SER A 91 16.27 13.16 31.31
N VAL A 92 16.06 12.63 30.09
CA VAL A 92 16.58 11.30 29.71
C VAL A 92 18.11 11.29 29.60
N ILE A 93 18.72 12.35 29.09
CA ILE A 93 20.18 12.52 29.06
C ILE A 93 20.75 12.67 30.47
N SER A 94 20.08 13.43 31.34
CA SER A 94 20.51 13.59 32.74
C SER A 94 20.46 12.26 33.49
N LEU A 95 19.42 11.46 33.27
CA LEU A 95 19.31 10.11 33.85
C LEU A 95 20.41 9.14 33.37
N LEU A 96 20.79 9.19 32.09
CA LEU A 96 21.77 8.26 31.50
C LEU A 96 23.24 8.68 31.71
N PHE A 97 23.50 9.97 31.98
CA PHE A 97 24.85 10.54 32.00
C PHE A 97 25.14 11.39 33.25
N ALA A 98 24.45 11.15 34.37
CA ALA A 98 24.82 11.71 35.67
C ALA A 98 25.90 10.86 36.36
N ASP A 99 26.90 11.50 36.96
CA ASP A 99 28.07 10.84 37.59
C ASP A 99 27.74 9.98 38.83
N SER A 100 26.47 9.92 39.25
CA SER A 100 26.02 9.27 40.50
C SER A 100 25.53 7.84 40.34
N THR A 101 25.14 7.38 39.14
CA THR A 101 24.49 6.06 38.95
C THR A 101 25.49 4.91 38.88
N LYS A 102 26.24 4.67 39.97
CA LYS A 102 26.99 3.42 40.20
C LYS A 102 26.03 2.25 40.50
N LEU A 103 25.27 1.82 39.48
CA LEU A 103 24.44 0.63 39.51
C LEU A 103 25.33 -0.60 39.73
N THR A 104 25.18 -1.25 40.88
CA THR A 104 26.06 -2.33 41.37
C THR A 104 25.90 -3.67 40.64
N GLN A 105 25.01 -3.75 39.64
CA GLN A 105 24.88 -4.92 38.75
C GLN A 105 25.08 -4.51 37.30
N LEU A 106 25.80 -5.37 36.56
CA LEU A 106 26.19 -5.17 35.18
C LEU A 106 25.03 -5.60 34.26
N SER A 107 24.28 -4.62 33.75
CA SER A 107 23.01 -4.82 33.06
C SER A 107 22.98 -4.08 31.73
N GLU A 108 22.44 -4.70 30.69
CA GLU A 108 22.29 -4.10 29.36
C GLU A 108 21.16 -3.07 29.36
N LEU A 109 21.42 -1.92 28.74
CA LEU A 109 20.48 -0.80 28.69
C LEU A 109 19.89 -0.69 27.29
N VAL A 110 18.56 -0.80 27.19
CA VAL A 110 17.85 -0.79 25.92
C VAL A 110 16.78 0.29 25.92
N PHE A 111 16.91 1.26 25.02
CA PHE A 111 15.89 2.28 24.75
C PHE A 111 14.78 1.67 23.89
N ARG A 112 13.52 1.83 24.29
CA ARG A 112 12.35 1.25 23.63
C ARG A 112 11.26 2.29 23.41
N PHE A 113 10.63 2.21 22.24
CA PHE A 113 9.29 2.72 22.01
C PHE A 113 8.35 1.53 21.83
N GLU A 114 7.35 1.42 22.69
CA GLU A 114 6.30 0.40 22.58
C GLU A 114 5.01 1.03 22.05
N PRO A 115 4.37 0.45 21.02
CA PRO A 115 3.18 1.02 20.38
C PRO A 115 1.92 0.94 21.26
N LEU A 116 0.88 1.67 20.85
CA LEU A 116 -0.45 1.59 21.44
C LEU A 116 -0.98 0.17 21.36
N ILE A 117 -1.53 -0.32 22.46
CA ILE A 117 -2.20 -1.62 22.52
C ILE A 117 -3.44 -1.56 23.43
N ILE A 118 -4.58 -1.97 22.89
CA ILE A 118 -5.83 -2.13 23.66
C ILE A 118 -6.42 -3.50 23.31
N ALA A 119 -6.92 -4.24 24.30
CA ALA A 119 -7.64 -5.48 24.11
C ALA A 119 -9.13 -5.27 24.41
N VAL A 120 -9.98 -5.53 23.42
CA VAL A 120 -11.44 -5.31 23.49
C VAL A 120 -12.15 -6.67 23.43
N GLU A 121 -12.90 -7.02 24.47
CA GLU A 121 -13.81 -8.17 24.40
C GLU A 121 -15.09 -7.74 23.68
N CYS A 122 -15.47 -8.52 22.67
CA CYS A 122 -16.62 -8.28 21.80
C CYS A 122 -17.74 -9.27 22.13
N ARG A 123 -18.99 -8.84 21.96
CA ARG A 123 -20.19 -9.65 22.18
C ARG A 123 -20.19 -10.96 21.38
N ASP A 124 -19.74 -10.88 20.14
CA ASP A 124 -19.79 -11.93 19.13
C ASP A 124 -18.76 -11.67 18.01
N LEU A 125 -18.68 -12.60 17.05
CA LEU A 125 -17.73 -12.55 15.93
C LEU A 125 -18.03 -11.40 14.94
N ASN A 126 -19.31 -11.09 14.70
CA ASN A 126 -19.74 -10.03 13.79
C ASN A 126 -19.35 -8.64 14.34
N SER A 127 -19.60 -8.41 15.63
CA SER A 127 -19.14 -7.24 16.37
C SER A 127 -17.61 -7.10 16.28
N ALA A 128 -16.86 -8.20 16.42
CA ALA A 128 -15.41 -8.17 16.27
C ALA A 128 -14.94 -7.85 14.84
N GLN A 129 -15.64 -8.32 13.81
CA GLN A 129 -15.36 -7.99 12.40
C GLN A 129 -15.64 -6.52 12.08
N ASN A 130 -16.73 -5.96 12.61
CA ASN A 130 -17.05 -4.53 12.51
C ASN A 130 -15.98 -3.68 13.21
N LEU A 131 -15.59 -4.05 14.43
CA LEU A 131 -14.52 -3.39 15.17
C LEU A 131 -13.18 -3.41 14.42
N VAL A 132 -12.76 -4.57 13.89
CA VAL A 132 -11.56 -4.67 13.05
C VAL A 132 -11.67 -3.80 11.79
N SER A 133 -12.86 -3.68 11.18
CA SER A 133 -13.06 -2.86 9.99
C SER A 133 -12.83 -1.37 10.26
N TRP A 134 -13.41 -0.80 11.32
CA TRP A 134 -13.14 0.60 11.72
C TRP A 134 -11.66 0.81 12.08
N LEU A 135 -11.01 -0.16 12.73
CA LEU A 135 -9.60 -0.10 13.10
C LEU A 135 -8.66 -0.08 11.88
N LEU A 136 -8.96 -0.88 10.84
CA LEU A 136 -8.21 -0.87 9.59
C LEU A 136 -8.37 0.46 8.84
N LEU A 137 -9.57 1.05 8.84
CA LEU A 137 -9.83 2.39 8.29
C LEU A 137 -9.04 3.48 9.04
N ALA A 138 -8.96 3.39 10.37
CA ALA A 138 -8.14 4.26 11.21
C ALA A 138 -6.62 3.97 11.13
N GLY A 139 -6.19 3.01 10.29
CA GLY A 139 -4.79 2.73 10.02
C GLY A 139 -4.09 1.79 11.02
N PHE A 140 -4.81 1.17 11.96
CA PHE A 140 -4.27 0.18 12.89
C PHE A 140 -4.14 -1.21 12.22
N ARG A 141 -3.28 -1.30 11.19
CA ARG A 141 -3.13 -2.46 10.29
C ARG A 141 -2.66 -3.78 10.92
N GLU A 142 -2.21 -3.76 12.17
CA GLU A 142 -1.85 -4.98 12.94
C GLU A 142 -2.98 -5.40 13.91
N SER A 143 -4.13 -4.73 13.85
CA SER A 143 -5.30 -5.11 14.63
C SER A 143 -5.99 -6.32 14.05
N GLY A 144 -6.54 -7.14 14.93
CA GLY A 144 -7.23 -8.36 14.53
C GLY A 144 -7.82 -9.11 15.71
N ILE A 145 -8.55 -10.17 15.38
CA ILE A 145 -9.17 -11.05 16.36
C ILE A 145 -8.07 -11.96 16.93
N THR A 146 -7.75 -11.79 18.22
CA THR A 146 -6.67 -12.48 18.93
C THR A 146 -7.15 -13.70 19.72
N SER A 147 -8.46 -13.85 19.92
CA SER A 147 -9.09 -15.03 20.50
C SER A 147 -10.53 -15.17 20.01
N VAL A 148 -10.99 -16.42 19.86
CA VAL A 148 -12.36 -16.82 19.50
C VAL A 148 -12.87 -18.05 20.26
N SER A 149 -12.02 -18.76 21.02
CA SER A 149 -12.35 -20.09 21.55
C SER A 149 -13.24 -20.11 22.80
N LYS A 150 -13.29 -18.99 23.56
CA LYS A 150 -14.16 -18.80 24.74
C LYS A 150 -14.65 -17.36 24.93
N ARG A 151 -13.93 -16.40 24.35
CA ARG A 151 -14.22 -14.96 24.35
C ARG A 151 -13.74 -14.44 22.99
N VAL A 152 -14.51 -13.59 22.34
CA VAL A 152 -14.06 -12.93 21.10
C VAL A 152 -13.29 -11.69 21.51
N ILE A 153 -11.98 -11.65 21.25
CA ILE A 153 -11.12 -10.53 21.67
C ILE A 153 -10.45 -9.92 20.46
N VAL A 154 -10.63 -8.62 20.24
CA VAL A 154 -9.90 -7.83 19.25
C VAL A 154 -8.72 -7.14 19.94
N GLY A 155 -7.53 -7.30 19.38
CA GLY A 155 -6.37 -6.49 19.75
C GLY A 155 -6.26 -5.28 18.82
N ILE A 156 -6.36 -4.07 19.36
CA ILE A 156 -6.03 -2.80 18.70
C ILE A 156 -4.50 -2.64 18.74
N ARG A 157 -3.82 -2.57 17.59
CA ARG A 157 -2.33 -2.55 17.50
C ARG A 157 -1.79 -1.79 16.29
N CYS A 158 -0.58 -1.24 16.42
CA CYS A 158 0.17 -0.60 15.33
C CYS A 158 1.67 -0.96 15.33
N SER A 159 2.28 -0.97 14.13
CA SER A 159 3.61 -1.54 13.87
C SER A 159 4.82 -0.68 14.28
N ILE A 160 4.62 0.48 14.89
CA ILE A 160 5.63 1.55 14.94
C ILE A 160 6.65 1.45 16.09
N ARG A 161 6.98 0.23 16.54
CA ARG A 161 7.98 -0.07 17.59
C ARG A 161 9.35 0.60 17.32
N MET A 162 10.14 0.78 18.38
CA MET A 162 11.57 1.06 18.30
C MET A 162 12.30 0.31 19.42
N GLU A 163 13.51 -0.16 19.16
CA GLU A 163 14.34 -0.81 20.17
C GLU A 163 15.82 -0.63 19.80
N VAL A 164 16.60 0.00 20.67
CA VAL A 164 17.99 0.41 20.42
C VAL A 164 18.83 0.14 21.67
N PRO A 165 19.92 -0.66 21.59
CA PRO A 165 20.84 -0.83 22.70
C PRO A 165 21.65 0.45 22.91
N LEU A 166 21.71 0.92 24.15
CA LEU A 166 22.47 2.09 24.57
C LEU A 166 23.88 1.75 25.08
N GLY A 167 24.12 0.49 25.45
CA GLY A 167 25.32 0.03 26.15
C GLY A 167 24.94 -0.79 27.38
N ASP A 168 25.71 -0.65 28.45
CA ASP A 168 25.39 -1.22 29.77
C ASP A 168 25.58 -0.22 30.92
N THR A 169 25.25 -0.64 32.14
CA THR A 169 25.35 0.17 33.37
C THR A 169 26.77 0.63 33.74
N GLN A 170 27.82 0.15 33.07
CA GLN A 170 29.18 0.66 33.24
C GLN A 170 29.61 1.56 32.09
N LYS A 171 29.09 1.35 30.88
CA LYS A 171 29.42 2.14 29.70
C LYS A 171 28.23 2.34 28.76
N ILE A 172 27.72 3.57 28.72
CA ILE A 172 26.91 4.05 27.61
C ILE A 172 27.81 4.11 26.36
N MET A 173 27.36 3.49 25.27
CA MET A 173 28.08 3.36 24.01
C MET A 173 27.65 4.39 22.95
N VAL A 174 26.67 5.24 23.28
CA VAL A 174 26.10 6.28 22.41
C VAL A 174 26.37 7.69 22.95
N SER A 175 26.32 8.71 22.09
CA SER A 175 26.47 10.11 22.49
C SER A 175 25.18 10.69 23.08
N LYS A 176 25.31 11.80 23.83
CA LYS A 176 24.15 12.58 24.33
C LYS A 176 23.25 13.05 23.18
N ASP A 177 23.84 13.46 22.05
CA ASP A 177 23.08 13.89 20.86
C ASP A 177 22.31 12.74 20.20
N TYR A 178 22.87 11.53 20.19
CA TYR A 178 22.16 10.35 19.70
C TYR A 178 21.00 9.97 20.63
N VAL A 179 21.14 10.11 21.95
CA VAL A 179 20.03 9.94 22.89
C VAL A 179 18.94 10.99 22.67
N ARG A 180 19.29 12.27 22.45
CA ARG A 180 18.31 13.31 22.08
C ARG A 180 17.54 12.92 20.81
N PHE A 181 18.25 12.51 19.76
CA PHE A 181 17.64 12.02 18.52
C PHE A 181 16.70 10.81 18.73
N LEU A 182 17.08 9.83 19.57
CA LEU A 182 16.21 8.71 19.92
C LEU A 182 14.94 9.15 20.65
N VAL A 183 15.03 10.15 21.54
CA VAL A 183 13.87 10.71 22.23
C VAL A 183 12.97 11.49 21.27
N GLU A 184 13.54 12.30 20.37
CA GLU A 184 12.79 13.00 19.31
C GLU A 184 12.00 12.02 18.43
N VAL A 185 12.65 10.97 17.91
CA VAL A 185 12.00 9.92 17.10
C VAL A 185 10.95 9.13 17.91
N ALA A 186 11.14 8.96 19.21
CA ALA A 186 10.15 8.33 20.09
C ALA A 186 8.93 9.23 20.35
N ASN A 187 9.13 10.54 20.46
CA ASN A 187 8.04 11.52 20.58
C ASN A 187 7.24 11.64 19.27
N GLU A 188 7.90 11.63 18.11
CA GLU A 188 7.23 11.53 16.80
C GLU A 188 6.34 10.28 16.70
N LYS A 189 6.84 9.13 17.20
CA LYS A 189 6.08 7.88 17.27
C LYS A 189 4.90 7.97 18.25
N MET A 190 5.04 8.65 19.38
CA MET A 190 3.95 8.84 20.35
C MET A 190 2.84 9.74 19.78
N GLU A 191 3.22 10.87 19.20
CA GLU A 191 2.30 11.75 18.46
C GLU A 191 1.60 11.00 17.31
N ALA A 192 2.29 10.08 16.63
CA ALA A 192 1.68 9.22 15.63
C ALA A 192 0.70 8.18 16.21
N ASN A 193 0.83 7.74 17.47
CA ASN A 193 -0.23 6.97 18.15
C ASN A 193 -1.46 7.86 18.38
N ARG A 194 -1.26 9.04 19.00
CA ARG A 194 -2.33 9.98 19.35
C ARG A 194 -3.23 10.32 18.15
N ARG A 195 -2.64 10.68 17.01
CA ARG A 195 -3.39 10.97 15.77
C ARG A 195 -4.24 9.79 15.27
N ARG A 196 -3.80 8.54 15.51
CA ARG A 196 -4.56 7.33 15.11
C ARG A 196 -5.69 7.03 16.10
N SER A 197 -5.47 7.17 17.41
CA SER A 197 -6.56 7.02 18.40
C SER A 197 -7.62 8.11 18.25
N GLU A 198 -7.23 9.36 17.99
CA GLU A 198 -8.16 10.47 17.65
C GLU A 198 -8.86 10.29 16.30
N GLY A 199 -8.20 9.67 15.33
CA GLY A 199 -8.81 9.28 14.05
C GLY A 199 -9.87 8.19 14.24
N PHE A 200 -9.54 7.15 14.99
CA PHE A 200 -10.46 6.06 15.31
C PHE A 200 -11.65 6.54 16.15
N LEU A 201 -11.42 7.32 17.21
CA LEU A 201 -12.47 7.87 18.07
C LEU A 201 -13.52 8.66 17.26
N ARG A 202 -13.08 9.55 16.36
CA ARG A 202 -13.98 10.34 15.51
C ARG A 202 -14.77 9.49 14.52
N ALA A 203 -14.17 8.45 13.95
CA ALA A 203 -14.88 7.51 13.09
C ALA A 203 -15.93 6.69 13.87
N PHE A 204 -15.53 6.19 15.04
CA PHE A 204 -16.33 5.31 15.90
C PHE A 204 -17.54 6.02 16.53
N LEU A 205 -17.38 7.28 16.97
CA LEU A 205 -18.52 8.08 17.47
C LEU A 205 -19.48 8.50 16.35
N LYS A 206 -18.97 8.77 15.14
CA LYS A 206 -19.82 9.14 14.00
C LYS A 206 -20.75 7.99 13.58
N ASP A 207 -20.28 6.75 13.64
CA ASP A 207 -21.10 5.56 13.32
C ASP A 207 -22.18 5.32 14.40
N GLN A 208 -21.88 5.56 15.68
CA GLN A 208 -22.87 5.46 16.76
C GLN A 208 -24.00 6.48 16.61
N ALA A 209 -23.70 7.72 16.25
CA ALA A 209 -24.70 8.77 16.07
C ALA A 209 -25.77 8.40 15.02
N GLY A 210 -25.37 7.71 13.93
CA GLY A 210 -26.30 7.23 12.91
C GLY A 210 -27.14 6.00 13.30
N ALA A 211 -26.85 5.37 14.44
CA ALA A 211 -27.56 4.17 14.90
C ALA A 211 -28.71 4.45 15.89
N PHE A 212 -28.70 5.60 16.57
CA PHE A 212 -29.69 5.90 17.62
C PHE A 212 -31.01 6.52 17.12
N GLU A 213 -31.09 6.95 15.86
CA GLU A 213 -32.33 7.52 15.28
C GLU A 213 -33.35 6.46 14.78
N ASN A 214 -32.98 5.17 14.75
CA ASN A 214 -33.82 4.08 14.23
C ASN A 214 -34.12 3.01 15.31
N GLY A 215 -34.67 3.41 16.47
CA GLY A 215 -34.72 2.50 17.61
C GLY A 215 -35.68 2.82 18.77
N ASN A 216 -36.93 3.21 18.50
CA ASN A 216 -38.08 2.93 19.39
C ASN A 216 -39.42 3.32 18.74
N ASP A 217 -40.34 2.35 18.62
CA ASP A 217 -41.78 2.62 18.51
C ASP A 217 -42.57 1.36 18.96
N SER A 218 -43.84 1.53 19.33
CA SER A 218 -44.73 0.58 20.04
C SER A 218 -44.33 0.29 21.51
N ILE A 219 -45.24 0.19 22.50
CA ILE A 219 -46.72 0.13 22.47
C ILE A 219 -47.32 0.66 23.81
N CYS A 220 -48.44 1.40 23.76
CA CYS A 220 -49.40 1.70 24.86
C CYS A 220 -48.91 2.46 26.13
N SER A 221 -49.73 3.19 26.92
CA SER A 221 -51.14 3.65 26.79
C SER A 221 -51.50 4.73 27.84
N GLU A 222 -52.54 5.54 27.55
CA GLU A 222 -53.45 6.26 28.47
C GLU A 222 -52.94 7.35 29.46
N SER A 223 -53.43 8.59 29.22
CA SER A 223 -53.91 9.65 30.16
C SER A 223 -53.13 10.05 31.43
N GLY A 224 -52.93 11.37 31.65
CA GLY A 224 -52.61 11.94 32.97
C GLY A 224 -52.25 13.44 32.99
N ASP A 225 -53.09 14.24 33.65
CA ASP A 225 -53.09 15.72 33.76
C ASP A 225 -51.84 16.41 34.40
N CYS A 226 -51.62 17.66 33.95
CA CYS A 226 -51.35 18.91 34.71
C CYS A 226 -50.16 19.09 35.70
N ASN A 227 -49.30 20.06 35.32
CA ASN A 227 -48.79 21.23 36.07
C ASN A 227 -47.97 21.17 37.39
N GLU A 228 -46.98 22.10 37.43
CA GLU A 228 -46.40 22.81 38.60
C GLU A 228 -45.56 22.01 39.64
N GLY A 229 -44.46 22.54 40.21
CA GLY A 229 -43.75 23.80 39.96
C GLY A 229 -42.60 24.07 40.98
N GLN A 230 -41.86 25.17 40.79
CA GLN A 230 -40.88 25.83 41.71
C GLN A 230 -39.57 25.05 42.05
N ASP A 231 -38.37 25.61 41.82
CA ASP A 231 -37.66 26.74 42.47
C ASP A 231 -37.15 26.40 43.90
N GLY A 232 -35.84 26.21 44.11
CA GLY A 232 -34.92 27.27 44.58
C GLY A 232 -34.27 26.85 45.93
N LEU A 233 -33.18 27.42 46.46
CA LEU A 233 -32.33 28.52 46.00
C LEU A 233 -30.89 28.38 46.59
N GLU A 234 -29.89 28.82 45.83
CA GLU A 234 -28.56 29.41 46.17
C GLU A 234 -27.93 29.39 47.58
N ARG A 235 -26.58 29.34 47.63
CA ARG A 235 -25.64 30.48 47.94
C ARG A 235 -24.17 30.01 47.90
N SER A 236 -23.21 30.58 47.13
CA SER A 236 -22.58 31.94 47.08
C SER A 236 -21.53 32.16 48.19
N PHE A 237 -20.39 32.86 48.08
CA PHE A 237 -19.76 33.78 47.08
C PHE A 237 -18.24 33.46 46.96
N GLY A 238 -17.43 33.88 45.97
CA GLY A 238 -16.94 35.24 45.64
C GLY A 238 -15.39 35.24 45.78
N ASP A 239 -14.54 36.02 45.11
CA ASP A 239 -14.66 37.10 44.12
C ASP A 239 -13.46 36.98 43.11
N ALA A 240 -13.57 37.32 41.81
CA ALA A 240 -13.54 38.65 41.16
C ALA A 240 -12.15 39.36 41.24
N GLN A 241 -11.73 40.21 40.29
CA GLN A 241 -12.38 40.85 39.13
C GLN A 241 -11.32 41.10 38.02
N ASP A 242 -11.64 41.13 36.73
CA ASP A 242 -11.90 42.30 35.85
C ASP A 242 -11.60 41.82 34.39
N VAL A 243 -11.83 42.46 33.24
CA VAL A 243 -12.69 43.54 32.65
C VAL A 243 -12.30 43.53 31.14
N ASP A 244 -13.07 43.91 30.11
CA ASP A 244 -14.50 44.07 29.76
C ASP A 244 -14.51 44.39 28.22
N ARG A 245 -15.68 44.30 27.56
CA ARG A 245 -16.05 44.75 26.19
C ARG A 245 -15.47 43.96 25.00
N ASN A 246 -16.26 43.32 24.15
CA ASN A 246 -17.41 43.74 23.30
C ASN A 246 -17.04 44.64 22.12
N GLU A 247 -17.19 44.09 20.91
CA GLU A 247 -18.33 44.47 20.06
C GLU A 247 -18.82 43.26 19.25
N LYS A 248 -20.12 43.23 18.90
CA LYS A 248 -20.75 42.18 18.09
C LYS A 248 -21.42 42.82 16.88
N THR A 249 -21.15 42.32 15.68
CA THR A 249 -22.05 42.47 14.52
C THR A 249 -22.33 41.11 13.91
N THR A 250 -23.60 40.90 13.58
CA THR A 250 -24.16 39.60 13.21
C THR A 250 -24.31 39.49 11.71
N PHE A 251 -23.99 38.33 11.13
CA PHE A 251 -24.66 37.87 9.92
C PHE A 251 -25.04 36.40 10.08
N SER A 252 -26.32 36.16 10.34
CA SER A 252 -26.96 34.85 10.27
C SER A 252 -27.47 34.61 8.86
N CYS A 253 -27.42 33.35 8.43
CA CYS A 253 -28.34 32.86 7.40
C CYS A 253 -28.86 31.50 7.85
N GLN A 254 -30.17 31.34 7.90
CA GLN A 254 -30.83 30.14 8.41
C GLN A 254 -31.00 29.13 7.28
N SER A 255 -30.53 27.90 7.46
CA SER A 255 -31.05 26.76 6.70
C SER A 255 -32.33 26.29 7.39
N LEU A 256 -33.50 26.61 6.82
CA LEU A 256 -34.77 26.11 7.34
C LEU A 256 -34.83 24.58 7.19
N ALA A 257 -35.37 23.90 8.20
CA ALA A 257 -36.01 22.60 7.98
C ALA A 257 -37.32 22.85 7.22
N GLY A 258 -37.51 22.20 6.07
CA GLY A 258 -38.66 22.49 5.22
C GLY A 258 -38.54 21.95 3.79
N THR A 259 -38.40 20.63 3.64
CA THR A 259 -38.74 19.94 2.38
C THR A 259 -39.10 18.49 2.70
N GLU A 260 -40.09 17.94 2.01
CA GLU A 260 -40.75 16.69 2.41
C GLU A 260 -39.89 15.45 2.11
N GLY A 261 -40.01 14.42 2.94
CA GLY A 261 -39.17 13.23 2.85
C GLY A 261 -39.53 12.32 1.67
N ILE A 262 -38.78 12.43 0.57
CA ILE A 262 -38.78 11.41 -0.49
C ILE A 262 -38.33 10.08 0.13
N ARG A 263 -39.21 9.09 0.12
CA ARG A 263 -38.93 7.76 0.69
C ARG A 263 -37.74 7.12 -0.02
N SER A 264 -36.72 6.72 0.74
CA SER A 264 -35.60 5.94 0.22
C SER A 264 -36.09 4.54 -0.18
N GLY A 265 -36.40 4.37 -1.47
CA GLY A 265 -36.77 3.08 -2.04
C GLY A 265 -35.56 2.16 -2.10
N SER A 266 -35.59 1.06 -1.36
CA SER A 266 -34.56 0.01 -1.46
C SER A 266 -34.88 -0.96 -2.60
N LEU A 267 -33.87 -1.39 -3.35
CA LEU A 267 -34.05 -2.34 -4.45
C LEU A 267 -33.78 -3.79 -4.04
N SER A 268 -34.50 -4.71 -4.70
CA SER A 268 -34.29 -6.15 -4.69
C SER A 268 -32.99 -6.51 -5.43
N ILE A 269 -32.11 -7.26 -4.76
CA ILE A 269 -31.10 -8.09 -5.45
C ILE A 269 -31.62 -9.52 -5.48
N THR A 270 -31.60 -10.16 -6.64
CA THR A 270 -31.91 -11.58 -6.81
C THR A 270 -30.71 -12.31 -7.40
N LYS A 271 -30.21 -13.33 -6.69
CA LYS A 271 -29.18 -14.24 -7.24
C LYS A 271 -29.77 -15.04 -8.43
N MET A 272 -29.03 -15.12 -9.52
CA MET A 272 -29.50 -15.81 -10.73
C MET A 272 -29.30 -17.32 -10.59
N VAL A 273 -30.38 -18.09 -10.78
CA VAL A 273 -30.29 -19.57 -10.90
C VAL A 273 -29.77 -19.90 -12.29
N ILE A 274 -28.49 -20.25 -12.41
CA ILE A 274 -27.87 -20.58 -13.69
C ILE A 274 -28.17 -22.03 -14.08
N VAL A 275 -28.55 -22.24 -15.33
CA VAL A 275 -28.83 -23.56 -15.94
C VAL A 275 -28.12 -23.70 -17.29
N GLY A 276 -27.85 -24.92 -17.74
CA GLY A 276 -27.05 -25.16 -18.95
C GLY A 276 -25.58 -25.42 -18.61
N GLU A 277 -24.68 -24.51 -19.00
CA GLU A 277 -23.28 -24.55 -18.57
C GLU A 277 -23.14 -24.30 -17.05
N PRO A 278 -22.07 -24.81 -16.40
CA PRO A 278 -21.86 -24.62 -14.96
C PRO A 278 -21.65 -23.15 -14.56
N ILE A 279 -22.21 -22.73 -13.43
CA ILE A 279 -22.13 -21.36 -12.91
C ILE A 279 -20.68 -20.87 -12.73
N GLU A 280 -19.75 -21.78 -12.46
CA GLU A 280 -18.32 -21.49 -12.31
C GLU A 280 -17.66 -21.00 -13.61
N ARG A 281 -18.32 -21.12 -14.77
CA ARG A 281 -17.90 -20.45 -16.01
C ARG A 281 -18.02 -18.92 -15.90
N LEU A 282 -18.97 -18.41 -15.12
CA LEU A 282 -19.18 -16.98 -14.87
C LEU A 282 -18.38 -16.43 -13.68
N PHE A 283 -17.68 -17.30 -12.94
CA PHE A 283 -16.74 -16.92 -11.89
C PHE A 283 -15.45 -16.36 -12.52
N LEU A 284 -15.56 -15.13 -13.01
CA LEU A 284 -14.56 -14.39 -13.80
C LEU A 284 -14.42 -12.99 -13.23
N TRP A 285 -13.23 -12.39 -13.33
CA TRP A 285 -13.07 -10.93 -13.20
C TRP A 285 -12.31 -10.33 -14.38
N GLY A 286 -12.63 -9.09 -14.71
CA GLY A 286 -12.02 -8.39 -15.84
C GLY A 286 -12.24 -9.10 -17.18
N HIS A 287 -13.32 -9.87 -17.29
CA HIS A 287 -14.01 -10.17 -18.54
C HIS A 287 -14.66 -8.88 -19.08
N SER A 288 -15.27 -8.97 -20.25
CA SER A 288 -16.16 -7.94 -20.78
C SER A 288 -17.51 -8.55 -21.16
N ALA A 289 -18.54 -7.71 -21.29
CA ALA A 289 -19.87 -8.18 -21.66
C ALA A 289 -20.70 -7.10 -22.37
N CYS A 290 -21.54 -7.53 -23.32
CA CYS A 290 -22.46 -6.67 -24.07
C CYS A 290 -23.89 -7.23 -24.00
N THR A 291 -24.88 -6.35 -23.93
CA THR A 291 -26.28 -6.72 -24.16
C THR A 291 -26.47 -6.94 -25.67
N LEU A 292 -27.10 -8.05 -26.06
CA LEU A 292 -27.55 -8.33 -27.42
C LEU A 292 -29.08 -8.31 -27.42
N ASP A 293 -29.67 -7.28 -28.02
CA ASP A 293 -31.12 -7.19 -28.21
C ASP A 293 -31.49 -7.71 -29.60
N ASN A 294 -32.24 -8.81 -29.62
CA ASN A 294 -32.75 -9.44 -30.83
C ASN A 294 -34.28 -9.48 -30.76
N ILE A 295 -34.96 -9.53 -31.91
CA ILE A 295 -36.41 -9.20 -32.02
C ILE A 295 -37.29 -9.94 -30.99
N ASP A 296 -37.00 -11.21 -30.71
CA ASP A 296 -37.75 -12.03 -29.75
C ASP A 296 -37.06 -12.18 -28.37
N LYS A 297 -35.77 -11.82 -28.22
CA LYS A 297 -34.95 -12.11 -27.03
C LYS A 297 -33.76 -11.15 -26.84
N SER A 298 -33.62 -10.63 -25.62
CA SER A 298 -32.39 -9.98 -25.15
C SER A 298 -31.50 -10.96 -24.37
N MET A 299 -30.19 -10.96 -24.66
CA MET A 299 -29.18 -11.84 -24.05
C MET A 299 -27.98 -11.02 -23.55
N VAL A 300 -27.22 -11.54 -22.58
CA VAL A 300 -25.90 -10.97 -22.21
C VAL A 300 -24.80 -11.85 -22.80
N LEU A 301 -23.99 -11.28 -23.69
CA LEU A 301 -22.81 -11.92 -24.26
C LEU A 301 -21.58 -11.59 -23.40
N VAL A 302 -20.96 -12.61 -22.82
CA VAL A 302 -19.79 -12.51 -21.93
C VAL A 302 -18.55 -13.08 -22.63
N PHE A 303 -17.41 -12.38 -22.54
CA PHE A 303 -16.14 -12.81 -23.13
C PHE A 303 -14.93 -12.71 -22.19
N GLY A 304 -14.14 -13.78 -22.14
CA GLY A 304 -12.78 -13.81 -21.59
C GLY A 304 -12.68 -13.58 -20.08
N GLY A 305 -11.68 -12.81 -19.64
CA GLY A 305 -11.42 -12.51 -18.23
C GLY A 305 -10.43 -13.49 -17.56
N PHE A 306 -10.45 -13.55 -16.23
CA PHE A 306 -9.66 -14.48 -15.43
C PHE A 306 -10.51 -15.19 -14.38
N GLY A 307 -10.40 -16.52 -14.32
CA GLY A 307 -11.18 -17.38 -13.42
C GLY A 307 -11.57 -18.68 -14.10
N GLY A 308 -12.85 -19.06 -13.98
CA GLY A 308 -13.42 -20.27 -14.57
C GLY A 308 -13.07 -21.58 -13.85
N ILE A 309 -13.74 -22.66 -14.27
CA ILE A 309 -13.57 -24.04 -13.76
C ILE A 309 -12.09 -24.47 -13.72
N GLY A 310 -11.71 -25.15 -12.62
CA GLY A 310 -10.38 -25.71 -12.42
C GLY A 310 -9.36 -24.71 -11.88
N ARG A 311 -8.10 -24.81 -12.30
CA ARG A 311 -7.07 -23.81 -11.95
C ARG A 311 -7.39 -22.50 -12.65
N HIS A 312 -7.56 -21.42 -11.88
CA HIS A 312 -7.89 -20.11 -12.46
C HIS A 312 -6.82 -19.66 -13.46
N ALA A 313 -7.29 -19.39 -14.68
CA ALA A 313 -6.49 -18.96 -15.81
C ALA A 313 -7.21 -17.81 -16.52
N ARG A 314 -6.58 -17.20 -17.52
CA ARG A 314 -7.32 -16.34 -18.45
C ARG A 314 -8.16 -17.19 -19.40
N ARG A 315 -9.27 -16.63 -19.86
CA ARG A 315 -10.22 -17.29 -20.77
C ARG A 315 -10.32 -16.52 -22.09
N ASN A 316 -10.75 -17.24 -23.12
CA ASN A 316 -11.27 -16.73 -24.40
C ASN A 316 -12.61 -17.41 -24.77
N ASP A 317 -13.20 -18.13 -23.82
CA ASP A 317 -14.55 -18.67 -23.87
C ASP A 317 -15.56 -17.52 -24.16
N SER A 318 -16.58 -17.80 -24.97
CA SER A 318 -17.65 -16.87 -25.34
C SER A 318 -18.99 -17.46 -24.89
N PHE A 319 -19.71 -16.78 -23.99
CA PHE A 319 -20.98 -17.29 -23.43
C PHE A 319 -22.16 -16.36 -23.70
N LEU A 320 -23.33 -16.93 -23.96
CA LEU A 320 -24.61 -16.24 -23.90
C LEU A 320 -25.32 -16.62 -22.61
N LEU A 321 -25.74 -15.62 -21.84
CA LEU A 321 -26.59 -15.75 -20.67
C LEU A 321 -27.98 -15.16 -20.97
N ASP A 322 -29.02 -15.99 -20.82
CA ASP A 322 -30.42 -15.55 -20.79
C ASP A 322 -30.70 -14.93 -19.40
N PRO A 323 -31.01 -13.62 -19.30
CA PRO A 323 -31.19 -12.94 -18.02
C PRO A 323 -32.61 -13.07 -17.45
N LEU A 324 -33.53 -13.72 -18.16
CA LEU A 324 -34.88 -14.05 -17.69
C LEU A 324 -34.91 -15.46 -17.09
N HIS A 325 -34.27 -16.42 -17.75
CA HIS A 325 -34.31 -17.85 -17.39
C HIS A 325 -33.00 -18.39 -16.79
N GLY A 326 -31.92 -17.60 -16.75
CA GLY A 326 -30.61 -18.02 -16.25
C GLY A 326 -29.87 -19.03 -17.15
N ASN A 327 -30.37 -19.26 -18.36
CA ASN A 327 -29.78 -20.23 -19.30
C ASN A 327 -28.45 -19.73 -19.85
N LEU A 328 -27.36 -20.39 -19.45
CA LEU A 328 -25.99 -20.12 -19.86
C LEU A 328 -25.54 -21.14 -20.91
N LYS A 329 -25.04 -20.65 -22.04
CA LYS A 329 -24.58 -21.48 -23.16
C LYS A 329 -23.26 -20.97 -23.74
N GLU A 330 -22.30 -21.87 -23.95
CA GLU A 330 -21.09 -21.56 -24.73
C GLU A 330 -21.44 -21.42 -26.23
N ILE A 331 -20.98 -20.33 -26.85
CA ILE A 331 -21.09 -20.17 -28.31
C ILE A 331 -19.94 -20.97 -28.95
N ASN A 332 -20.29 -21.96 -29.77
CA ASN A 332 -19.33 -22.59 -30.67
C ASN A 332 -18.97 -21.58 -31.78
N VAL A 333 -17.76 -21.00 -31.69
CA VAL A 333 -17.27 -19.93 -32.55
C VAL A 333 -16.11 -20.39 -33.44
N VAL A 334 -16.09 -19.92 -34.69
CA VAL A 334 -14.96 -20.16 -35.61
C VAL A 334 -13.92 -19.06 -35.42
N GLY A 335 -12.69 -19.47 -35.10
CA GLY A 335 -11.62 -18.56 -34.64
C GLY A 335 -11.83 -18.13 -33.18
N CYS A 336 -10.79 -17.59 -32.54
CA CYS A 336 -10.91 -16.95 -31.23
C CYS A 336 -9.73 -15.99 -30.95
N PRO A 337 -9.95 -14.92 -30.16
CA PRO A 337 -8.85 -14.13 -29.60
C PRO A 337 -8.05 -14.94 -28.59
N SER A 338 -6.80 -14.55 -28.33
CA SER A 338 -5.99 -15.14 -27.26
C SER A 338 -6.62 -14.94 -25.86
N PRO A 339 -6.49 -15.89 -24.91
CA PRO A 339 -7.06 -15.78 -23.57
C PRO A 339 -6.61 -14.53 -22.82
N ARG A 340 -7.54 -13.65 -22.43
CA ARG A 340 -7.22 -12.26 -22.05
C ARG A 340 -8.11 -11.68 -20.96
N LEU A 341 -7.55 -10.81 -20.11
CA LEU A 341 -8.28 -10.04 -19.10
C LEU A 341 -8.04 -8.53 -19.27
N GLY A 342 -8.98 -7.71 -18.83
CA GLY A 342 -8.87 -6.24 -18.82
C GLY A 342 -8.83 -5.61 -20.23
N HIS A 343 -9.36 -6.31 -21.22
CA HIS A 343 -9.79 -5.73 -22.49
C HIS A 343 -11.12 -4.98 -22.26
N THR A 344 -11.56 -4.22 -23.26
CA THR A 344 -12.95 -3.74 -23.34
C THR A 344 -13.70 -4.48 -24.44
N SER A 345 -15.02 -4.51 -24.35
CA SER A 345 -15.90 -4.85 -25.46
C SER A 345 -16.80 -3.68 -25.83
N SER A 346 -17.28 -3.66 -27.07
CA SER A 346 -18.23 -2.67 -27.58
C SER A 346 -19.04 -3.28 -28.72
N LEU A 347 -20.36 -3.19 -28.63
CA LEU A 347 -21.26 -3.68 -29.68
C LEU A 347 -21.57 -2.56 -30.67
N VAL A 348 -21.42 -2.83 -31.97
CA VAL A 348 -21.82 -1.91 -33.05
C VAL A 348 -22.58 -2.74 -34.10
N GLY A 349 -23.91 -2.67 -34.09
CA GLY A 349 -24.76 -3.61 -34.81
C GLY A 349 -24.52 -5.06 -34.36
N ASP A 350 -24.54 -6.02 -35.28
CA ASP A 350 -24.31 -7.45 -35.02
C ASP A 350 -22.83 -7.84 -34.75
N CYS A 351 -22.00 -6.86 -34.39
CA CYS A 351 -20.55 -7.02 -34.27
C CYS A 351 -20.05 -6.57 -32.88
N MET A 352 -19.61 -7.53 -32.07
CA MET A 352 -18.94 -7.27 -30.79
C MET A 352 -17.44 -7.10 -31.05
N PHE A 353 -16.95 -5.87 -30.90
CA PHE A 353 -15.53 -5.54 -30.95
C PHE A 353 -14.89 -5.75 -29.59
N VAL A 354 -13.73 -6.40 -29.53
CA VAL A 354 -12.90 -6.59 -28.34
C VAL A 354 -11.53 -5.96 -28.58
N ILE A 355 -11.11 -5.06 -27.69
CA ILE A 355 -9.94 -4.20 -27.89
C ILE A 355 -8.90 -4.45 -26.81
N GLY A 356 -7.70 -4.85 -27.23
CA GLY A 356 -6.50 -4.98 -26.42
C GLY A 356 -6.64 -5.93 -25.23
N GLY A 357 -6.21 -5.47 -24.05
CA GLY A 357 -6.18 -6.26 -22.82
C GLY A 357 -4.81 -6.90 -22.54
N ARG A 358 -4.79 -8.02 -21.81
CA ARG A 358 -3.54 -8.68 -21.39
C ARG A 358 -3.68 -10.20 -21.38
N ALA A 359 -2.81 -10.89 -22.13
CA ALA A 359 -2.79 -12.35 -22.23
C ALA A 359 -1.95 -13.03 -21.14
N ASP A 360 -0.85 -12.41 -20.70
CA ASP A 360 0.03 -12.94 -19.64
C ASP A 360 0.79 -11.81 -18.90
N PRO A 361 1.68 -12.10 -17.92
CA PRO A 361 2.42 -11.07 -17.21
C PRO A 361 3.32 -10.17 -18.08
N LEU A 362 3.62 -10.52 -19.33
CA LEU A 362 4.44 -9.73 -20.25
C LEU A 362 3.61 -9.24 -21.46
N ASN A 363 2.75 -10.10 -22.02
CA ASN A 363 1.98 -9.78 -23.23
C ASN A 363 0.73 -8.94 -22.92
N ILE A 364 0.89 -7.62 -23.04
CA ILE A 364 -0.18 -6.61 -23.11
C ILE A 364 -0.47 -6.34 -24.60
N LEU A 365 -1.74 -6.13 -24.94
CA LEU A 365 -2.24 -6.25 -26.31
C LEU A 365 -2.83 -4.93 -26.83
N SER A 366 -2.74 -4.73 -28.14
CA SER A 366 -3.36 -3.64 -28.93
C SER A 366 -4.28 -4.15 -30.04
N ASP A 367 -4.47 -5.47 -30.15
CA ASP A 367 -5.24 -6.08 -31.22
C ASP A 367 -6.74 -5.81 -31.09
N VAL A 368 -7.40 -5.69 -32.24
CA VAL A 368 -8.85 -5.52 -32.35
C VAL A 368 -9.42 -6.80 -32.94
N TRP A 369 -10.28 -7.46 -32.19
CA TRP A 369 -11.04 -8.62 -32.66
C TRP A 369 -12.51 -8.25 -32.81
N VAL A 370 -13.19 -8.82 -33.78
CA VAL A 370 -14.65 -8.71 -33.92
C VAL A 370 -15.29 -10.08 -33.97
N LEU A 371 -16.34 -10.27 -33.16
CA LEU A 371 -17.26 -11.41 -33.26
C LEU A 371 -18.51 -10.94 -33.99
N ASN A 372 -18.78 -11.54 -35.16
CA ASN A 372 -20.09 -11.39 -35.77
C ASN A 372 -21.07 -12.36 -35.10
N THR A 373 -22.08 -11.83 -34.41
CA THR A 373 -22.97 -12.60 -33.53
C THR A 373 -24.01 -13.43 -34.29
N VAL A 374 -24.29 -13.07 -35.54
CA VAL A 374 -25.17 -13.83 -36.45
C VAL A 374 -24.44 -15.06 -37.02
N LYS A 375 -23.14 -14.93 -37.35
CA LYS A 375 -22.33 -16.01 -37.95
C LYS A 375 -21.55 -16.84 -36.93
N ASN A 376 -21.40 -16.37 -35.69
CA ASN A 376 -20.52 -16.94 -34.67
C ASN A 376 -19.07 -17.09 -35.16
N GLU A 377 -18.54 -16.04 -35.78
CA GLU A 377 -17.20 -16.02 -36.38
C GLU A 377 -16.38 -14.88 -35.77
N TRP A 378 -15.23 -15.22 -35.18
CA TRP A 378 -14.22 -14.27 -34.69
C TRP A 378 -13.21 -13.94 -35.80
N ARG A 379 -12.95 -12.65 -36.02
CA ARG A 379 -11.90 -12.16 -36.92
C ARG A 379 -10.98 -11.18 -36.21
N LEU A 380 -9.68 -11.32 -36.42
CA LEU A 380 -8.71 -10.26 -36.17
C LEU A 380 -8.89 -9.18 -37.24
N LEU A 381 -8.82 -7.91 -36.86
CA LEU A 381 -8.96 -6.77 -37.77
C LEU A 381 -7.62 -6.03 -37.93
N ASP A 382 -7.17 -5.92 -39.17
CA ASP A 382 -6.02 -5.12 -39.58
C ASP A 382 -6.40 -3.62 -39.65
N CYS A 383 -6.62 -3.00 -38.48
CA CYS A 383 -6.94 -1.58 -38.39
C CYS A 383 -5.76 -0.70 -38.82
N THR A 384 -6.05 0.38 -39.53
CA THR A 384 -5.06 1.35 -40.03
C THR A 384 -5.18 2.71 -39.32
N GLY A 385 -4.46 3.75 -39.76
CA GLY A 385 -4.43 5.06 -39.09
C GLY A 385 -3.39 5.14 -37.96
N SER A 386 -3.67 5.86 -36.89
CA SER A 386 -2.76 6.00 -35.75
C SER A 386 -2.76 4.72 -34.89
N ALA A 387 -1.67 3.96 -34.92
CA ALA A 387 -1.59 2.64 -34.29
C ALA A 387 -1.89 2.68 -32.77
N PHE A 388 -3.02 2.09 -32.36
CA PHE A 388 -3.47 2.04 -30.97
C PHE A 388 -2.42 1.41 -30.03
N PRO A 389 -1.88 2.15 -29.03
CA PRO A 389 -0.86 1.64 -28.12
C PRO A 389 -1.37 0.48 -27.23
N PRO A 390 -0.59 -0.62 -27.07
CA PRO A 390 -0.98 -1.76 -26.24
C PRO A 390 -1.33 -1.36 -24.81
N ARG A 391 -2.51 -1.78 -24.33
CA ARG A 391 -3.02 -1.37 -23.01
C ARG A 391 -4.13 -2.29 -22.48
N HIS A 392 -4.27 -2.34 -21.16
CA HIS A 392 -5.41 -2.98 -20.46
C HIS A 392 -6.01 -2.05 -19.40
N ARG A 393 -7.25 -2.32 -18.98
CA ARG A 393 -8.02 -1.50 -18.02
C ARG A 393 -8.22 -0.05 -18.47
N HIS A 394 -8.29 0.18 -19.76
CA HIS A 394 -8.86 1.39 -20.37
C HIS A 394 -10.39 1.35 -20.27
N GLY A 395 -11.05 2.49 -20.39
CA GLY A 395 -12.50 2.58 -20.61
C GLY A 395 -12.80 2.67 -22.10
N ALA A 396 -13.95 2.17 -22.53
CA ALA A 396 -14.44 2.29 -23.91
C ALA A 396 -15.93 2.57 -23.95
N ALA A 397 -16.40 3.32 -24.95
CA ALA A 397 -17.81 3.66 -25.17
C ALA A 397 -18.08 3.97 -26.66
N VAL A 398 -19.32 3.84 -27.10
CA VAL A 398 -19.72 3.88 -28.53
C VAL A 398 -20.60 5.09 -28.84
N VAL A 399 -20.31 5.81 -29.92
CA VAL A 399 -21.22 6.81 -30.51
C VAL A 399 -21.32 6.54 -32.01
N GLY A 400 -22.49 6.08 -32.48
CA GLY A 400 -22.68 5.66 -33.87
C GLY A 400 -21.74 4.50 -34.25
N SER A 401 -20.99 4.64 -35.34
CA SER A 401 -19.95 3.69 -35.75
C SER A 401 -18.60 3.88 -35.05
N LYS A 402 -18.49 4.80 -34.10
CA LYS A 402 -17.19 5.17 -33.49
C LYS A 402 -17.06 4.63 -32.07
N ILE A 403 -16.02 3.82 -31.84
CA ILE A 403 -15.65 3.29 -30.53
C ILE A 403 -14.53 4.17 -29.97
N TYR A 404 -14.83 4.91 -28.90
CA TYR A 404 -13.90 5.77 -28.21
C TYR A 404 -13.25 5.02 -27.05
N VAL A 405 -11.93 5.13 -26.89
CA VAL A 405 -11.14 4.45 -25.87
C VAL A 405 -10.26 5.44 -25.13
N PHE A 406 -10.38 5.49 -23.79
CA PHE A 406 -9.65 6.43 -22.94
C PHE A 406 -8.70 5.73 -21.96
N GLY A 407 -7.51 6.32 -21.78
CA GLY A 407 -6.56 5.99 -20.71
C GLY A 407 -6.11 4.53 -20.71
N GLY A 408 -6.02 3.91 -19.52
CA GLY A 408 -5.56 2.53 -19.33
C GLY A 408 -4.09 2.39 -18.89
N LEU A 409 -3.62 1.16 -18.75
CA LEU A 409 -2.30 0.80 -18.25
C LEU A 409 -1.52 -0.06 -19.27
N ASN A 410 -0.27 0.31 -19.52
CA ASN A 410 0.75 -0.53 -20.15
C ASN A 410 1.94 -0.70 -19.19
N ASN A 411 2.16 -1.91 -18.69
CA ASN A 411 3.10 -2.21 -17.61
C ASN A 411 2.94 -1.27 -16.39
N ASP A 412 3.89 -0.37 -16.15
CA ASP A 412 3.82 0.66 -15.09
C ASP A 412 3.40 2.05 -15.61
N THR A 413 3.19 2.21 -16.93
CA THR A 413 2.80 3.46 -17.58
C THR A 413 1.28 3.58 -17.69
N ILE A 414 0.72 4.64 -17.12
CA ILE A 414 -0.72 4.97 -17.20
C ILE A 414 -0.92 6.02 -18.30
N SER A 415 -1.91 5.83 -19.17
CA SER A 415 -2.23 6.78 -20.25
C SER A 415 -3.36 7.75 -19.86
N SER A 416 -3.34 8.93 -20.48
CA SER A 416 -4.48 9.86 -20.59
C SER A 416 -5.00 9.99 -22.01
N SER A 417 -4.44 9.28 -23.00
CA SER A 417 -4.83 9.44 -24.41
C SER A 417 -6.28 9.03 -24.66
N LEU A 418 -6.97 9.77 -25.53
CA LEU A 418 -8.25 9.42 -26.13
C LEU A 418 -7.99 8.96 -27.57
N HIS A 419 -8.39 7.74 -27.91
CA HIS A 419 -8.36 7.24 -29.27
C HIS A 419 -9.78 6.92 -29.72
N VAL A 420 -10.04 6.96 -31.02
CA VAL A 420 -11.31 6.52 -31.62
C VAL A 420 -11.04 5.57 -32.78
N LEU A 421 -11.80 4.48 -32.85
CA LEU A 421 -11.86 3.56 -33.97
C LEU A 421 -13.19 3.76 -34.69
N ASP A 422 -13.17 4.10 -35.98
CA ASP A 422 -14.37 4.06 -36.82
C ASP A 422 -14.54 2.63 -37.40
N THR A 423 -15.63 1.96 -37.03
CA THR A 423 -15.87 0.57 -37.44
C THR A 423 -16.25 0.42 -38.90
N ASN A 424 -16.60 1.51 -39.61
CA ASN A 424 -16.90 1.48 -41.04
C ASN A 424 -15.62 1.49 -41.89
N THR A 425 -14.59 2.23 -41.46
CA THR A 425 -13.33 2.40 -42.20
C THR A 425 -12.18 1.59 -41.63
N LEU A 426 -12.35 1.03 -40.42
CA LEU A 426 -11.32 0.35 -39.62
C LEU A 426 -10.08 1.22 -39.39
N GLN A 427 -10.27 2.54 -39.27
CA GLN A 427 -9.18 3.47 -38.98
C GLN A 427 -9.23 3.96 -37.53
N TRP A 428 -8.06 3.96 -36.90
CA TRP A 428 -7.78 4.59 -35.61
C TRP A 428 -7.33 6.03 -35.78
N GLU A 429 -7.79 6.88 -34.87
CA GLU A 429 -7.39 8.28 -34.73
C GLU A 429 -7.13 8.60 -33.24
N GLU A 430 -5.96 9.12 -32.90
CA GLU A 430 -5.69 9.73 -31.58
C GLU A 430 -6.22 11.17 -31.59
N LEU A 431 -7.22 11.45 -30.77
CA LEU A 431 -7.92 12.73 -30.81
C LEU A 431 -7.14 13.79 -30.03
N VAL A 432 -6.69 14.83 -30.73
CA VAL A 432 -6.31 16.11 -30.12
C VAL A 432 -7.61 16.81 -29.70
N VAL A 433 -7.73 17.13 -28.41
CA VAL A 433 -8.95 17.67 -27.81
C VAL A 433 -8.63 18.80 -26.84
N HIS A 434 -9.65 19.55 -26.43
CA HIS A 434 -9.49 20.74 -25.59
C HIS A 434 -10.44 20.72 -24.38
N GLY A 435 -10.36 21.75 -23.54
CA GLY A 435 -11.13 21.85 -22.30
C GLY A 435 -10.44 21.22 -21.08
N GLU A 436 -11.24 20.75 -20.12
CA GLU A 436 -10.77 20.21 -18.84
C GLU A 436 -10.31 18.75 -19.00
N TRP A 437 -9.16 18.55 -19.64
CA TRP A 437 -8.60 17.24 -19.95
C TRP A 437 -8.37 16.35 -18.71
N PRO A 438 -8.90 15.11 -18.66
CA PRO A 438 -8.74 14.22 -17.51
C PRO A 438 -7.29 13.73 -17.33
N CYS A 439 -6.83 13.67 -16.08
CA CYS A 439 -5.52 13.10 -15.76
C CYS A 439 -5.43 11.60 -16.11
N ALA A 440 -4.18 11.14 -16.35
CA ALA A 440 -3.89 9.75 -16.71
C ALA A 440 -4.44 8.76 -15.68
N ARG A 441 -5.22 7.77 -16.14
CA ARG A 441 -6.00 6.88 -15.28
C ARG A 441 -6.28 5.53 -15.91
N HIS A 442 -6.33 4.48 -15.10
CA HIS A 442 -6.85 3.16 -15.48
C HIS A 442 -7.99 2.73 -14.55
N SER A 443 -8.75 1.70 -14.94
CA SER A 443 -9.87 1.13 -14.16
C SER A 443 -10.94 2.16 -13.76
N HIS A 444 -11.12 3.19 -14.58
CA HIS A 444 -12.32 4.01 -14.65
C HIS A 444 -13.39 3.28 -15.48
N SER A 445 -14.63 3.77 -15.46
CA SER A 445 -15.68 3.34 -16.39
C SER A 445 -16.03 4.48 -17.34
N MET A 446 -16.53 4.15 -18.53
CA MET A 446 -17.02 5.11 -19.52
C MET A 446 -18.31 4.58 -20.14
N VAL A 447 -19.32 5.43 -20.35
CA VAL A 447 -20.59 5.10 -21.03
C VAL A 447 -21.02 6.24 -21.94
N THR A 448 -21.94 5.99 -22.87
CA THR A 448 -22.50 7.01 -23.77
C THR A 448 -23.90 7.43 -23.33
N TYR A 449 -24.17 8.73 -23.33
CA TYR A 449 -25.54 9.27 -23.29
C TYR A 449 -25.69 10.36 -24.35
N GLY A 450 -26.56 10.13 -25.34
CA GLY A 450 -26.68 10.99 -26.52
C GLY A 450 -25.37 11.08 -27.31
N SER A 451 -24.92 12.30 -27.60
CA SER A 451 -23.62 12.60 -28.25
C SER A 451 -22.44 12.73 -27.28
N LYS A 452 -22.60 12.33 -26.02
CA LYS A 452 -21.58 12.53 -24.97
C LYS A 452 -21.11 11.22 -24.36
N LEU A 453 -19.80 11.12 -24.17
CA LEU A 453 -19.20 10.10 -23.33
C LEU A 453 -19.16 10.64 -21.90
N PHE A 454 -19.58 9.85 -20.92
CA PHE A 454 -19.41 10.16 -19.50
C PHE A 454 -18.39 9.20 -18.91
N MET A 455 -17.43 9.73 -18.15
CA MET A 455 -16.37 8.96 -17.50
C MET A 455 -16.31 9.28 -16.01
N PHE A 456 -16.24 8.25 -15.17
CA PHE A 456 -16.12 8.41 -13.71
C PHE A 456 -14.88 7.73 -13.13
N GLY A 457 -14.19 8.44 -12.23
CA GLY A 457 -13.22 7.89 -11.30
C GLY A 457 -12.02 7.17 -11.94
N GLY A 458 -11.61 6.04 -11.37
CA GLY A 458 -10.41 5.29 -11.74
C GLY A 458 -9.25 5.46 -10.77
N TYR A 459 -8.03 5.11 -11.20
CA TYR A 459 -6.81 5.19 -10.39
C TYR A 459 -5.68 5.84 -11.19
N ASN A 460 -5.01 6.85 -10.62
CA ASN A 460 -3.94 7.63 -11.29
C ASN A 460 -2.51 7.13 -11.05
N GLY A 461 -2.35 6.00 -10.35
CA GLY A 461 -1.04 5.50 -9.88
C GLY A 461 -0.78 5.77 -8.39
N GLU A 462 -1.48 6.73 -7.79
CA GLU A 462 -1.32 7.11 -6.38
C GLU A 462 -2.60 6.88 -5.57
N LYS A 463 -3.74 7.36 -6.07
CA LYS A 463 -5.04 7.39 -5.38
C LYS A 463 -6.20 7.00 -6.31
N ALA A 464 -7.29 6.55 -5.67
CA ALA A 464 -8.57 6.43 -6.34
C ALA A 464 -9.14 7.83 -6.65
N LEU A 465 -9.90 7.92 -7.73
CA LEU A 465 -10.51 9.16 -8.25
C LEU A 465 -12.04 9.07 -8.14
N GLY A 466 -12.70 10.20 -7.96
CA GLY A 466 -14.16 10.34 -7.81
C GLY A 466 -14.70 11.56 -8.55
N ASP A 467 -13.99 11.96 -9.59
CA ASP A 467 -14.33 13.00 -10.55
C ASP A 467 -15.21 12.43 -11.66
N LEU A 468 -16.19 13.23 -12.10
CA LEU A 468 -17.04 12.96 -13.24
C LEU A 468 -16.67 13.91 -14.37
N TYR A 469 -16.45 13.36 -15.56
CA TYR A 469 -16.22 14.11 -16.78
C TYR A 469 -17.28 13.79 -17.83
N SER A 470 -17.61 14.78 -18.66
CA SER A 470 -18.21 14.55 -19.97
C SER A 470 -17.23 14.91 -21.09
N PHE A 471 -17.26 14.14 -22.18
CA PHE A 471 -16.64 14.46 -23.46
C PHE A 471 -17.73 14.58 -24.51
N ASP A 472 -17.77 15.72 -25.19
CA ASP A 472 -18.73 15.98 -26.26
C ASP A 472 -18.09 15.64 -27.63
N THR A 473 -18.65 14.64 -28.34
CA THR A 473 -18.04 14.12 -29.57
C THR A 473 -18.26 15.00 -30.80
N GLN A 474 -19.02 16.10 -30.69
CA GLN A 474 -19.25 17.05 -31.78
C GLN A 474 -18.29 18.24 -31.68
N THR A 475 -18.04 18.72 -30.45
CA THR A 475 -17.15 19.85 -30.16
C THR A 475 -15.71 19.44 -29.81
N CYS A 476 -15.48 18.15 -29.51
CA CYS A 476 -14.20 17.60 -29.04
C CYS A 476 -13.68 18.29 -27.76
N LEU A 477 -14.60 18.58 -26.84
CA LEU A 477 -14.32 19.21 -25.55
C LEU A 477 -14.54 18.25 -24.38
N TRP A 478 -13.58 18.21 -23.46
CA TRP A 478 -13.74 17.65 -22.12
C TRP A 478 -14.21 18.72 -21.13
N LYS A 479 -15.08 18.32 -20.19
CA LYS A 479 -15.63 19.15 -19.13
C LYS A 479 -15.71 18.35 -17.83
N VAL A 480 -15.35 18.96 -16.70
CA VAL A 480 -15.66 18.45 -15.36
C VAL A 480 -17.13 18.74 -15.08
N GLU A 481 -17.93 17.70 -14.83
CA GLU A 481 -19.35 17.90 -14.59
C GLU A 481 -19.62 18.35 -13.15
N LYS A 482 -20.25 19.53 -13.03
CA LYS A 482 -20.68 20.12 -11.76
C LYS A 482 -22.02 19.54 -11.38
N VAL A 483 -21.97 18.50 -10.57
CA VAL A 483 -23.13 17.71 -10.14
C VAL A 483 -23.68 18.16 -8.79
N GLY A 484 -25.00 18.06 -8.62
CA GLY A 484 -25.69 18.24 -7.35
C GLY A 484 -25.78 16.94 -6.54
N GLY A 485 -26.24 17.06 -5.30
CA GLY A 485 -26.39 15.92 -4.39
C GLY A 485 -25.06 15.35 -3.86
N ARG A 486 -25.12 14.14 -3.31
CA ARG A 486 -23.95 13.47 -2.73
C ARG A 486 -23.16 12.78 -3.85
N SER A 487 -21.99 13.27 -4.24
CA SER A 487 -21.16 12.57 -5.24
C SER A 487 -20.74 11.16 -4.76
N PRO A 488 -20.59 10.17 -5.66
CA PRO A 488 -20.14 8.83 -5.29
C PRO A 488 -18.70 8.85 -4.77
N HIS A 489 -18.42 8.04 -3.74
CA HIS A 489 -17.05 7.91 -3.20
C HIS A 489 -16.04 7.47 -4.26
N ALA A 490 -14.86 8.11 -4.24
CA ALA A 490 -13.75 7.89 -5.18
C ALA A 490 -13.33 6.42 -5.27
N ARG A 491 -13.39 5.84 -6.48
CA ARG A 491 -13.28 4.39 -6.71
C ARG A 491 -12.77 4.01 -8.10
N PHE A 492 -12.22 2.81 -8.19
CA PHE A 492 -11.73 2.18 -9.41
C PHE A 492 -12.18 0.72 -9.49
N SER A 493 -12.20 0.12 -10.69
CA SER A 493 -12.74 -1.23 -10.94
C SER A 493 -14.22 -1.40 -10.54
N HIS A 494 -14.97 -0.31 -10.53
CA HIS A 494 -16.43 -0.30 -10.44
C HIS A 494 -17.03 -0.60 -11.82
N SER A 495 -18.35 -0.71 -11.90
CA SER A 495 -19.11 -0.74 -13.15
C SER A 495 -19.99 0.50 -13.27
N MET A 496 -20.24 0.96 -14.50
CA MET A 496 -21.11 2.08 -14.83
C MET A 496 -22.04 1.68 -15.97
N PHE A 497 -23.30 2.11 -15.92
CA PHE A 497 -24.33 1.76 -16.89
C PHE A 497 -25.28 2.94 -17.15
N VAL A 498 -26.11 2.82 -18.19
CA VAL A 498 -27.16 3.79 -18.52
C VAL A 498 -28.51 3.11 -18.42
N TYR A 499 -29.47 3.75 -17.75
CA TYR A 499 -30.86 3.30 -17.67
C TYR A 499 -31.78 4.50 -17.80
N LYS A 500 -32.42 4.64 -18.96
CA LYS A 500 -33.27 5.79 -19.33
C LYS A 500 -32.49 7.10 -19.12
N ASN A 501 -32.97 8.07 -18.34
CA ASN A 501 -32.27 9.33 -18.03
C ASN A 501 -31.14 9.21 -16.98
N TYR A 502 -30.86 8.02 -16.44
CA TYR A 502 -29.89 7.82 -15.35
C TYR A 502 -28.58 7.19 -15.81
N ILE A 503 -27.45 7.70 -15.29
CA ILE A 503 -26.16 6.99 -15.26
C ILE A 503 -25.96 6.37 -13.87
N GLY A 504 -25.90 5.05 -13.82
CA GLY A 504 -25.74 4.28 -12.58
C GLY A 504 -24.30 3.83 -12.34
N ILE A 505 -23.83 3.86 -11.09
CA ILE A 505 -22.50 3.42 -10.66
C ILE A 505 -22.61 2.45 -9.48
N ILE A 506 -21.94 1.30 -9.59
CA ILE A 506 -22.00 0.20 -8.61
C ILE A 506 -20.65 -0.51 -8.43
N GLY A 507 -20.39 -1.03 -7.22
CA GLY A 507 -19.20 -1.84 -6.90
C GLY A 507 -17.87 -1.07 -6.88
N GLY A 508 -16.78 -1.81 -7.04
CA GLY A 508 -15.40 -1.30 -7.13
C GLY A 508 -14.59 -1.26 -5.83
N CYS A 509 -13.42 -0.61 -5.89
CA CYS A 509 -12.48 -0.43 -4.78
C CYS A 509 -12.19 1.06 -4.54
N PRO A 510 -11.96 1.52 -3.30
CA PRO A 510 -11.85 0.73 -2.06
C PRO A 510 -13.18 0.12 -1.61
N VAL A 511 -13.15 -1.13 -1.14
CA VAL A 511 -14.35 -1.83 -0.64
C VAL A 511 -14.68 -1.30 0.76
N GLY A 512 -15.91 -0.87 0.97
CA GLY A 512 -16.44 -0.33 2.23
C GLY A 512 -17.96 -0.16 2.17
N GLN A 513 -18.59 0.34 3.24
CA GLN A 513 -20.05 0.47 3.34
C GLN A 513 -20.68 1.17 2.11
N HIS A 514 -20.05 2.25 1.60
CA HIS A 514 -20.49 3.00 0.42
C HIS A 514 -20.34 2.28 -0.94
N CYS A 515 -20.03 0.99 -0.95
CA CYS A 515 -20.11 0.12 -2.13
C CYS A 515 -21.39 -0.74 -2.15
N ARG A 516 -22.23 -0.65 -1.11
CA ARG A 516 -23.56 -1.29 -0.98
C ARG A 516 -24.70 -0.40 -1.50
N GLU A 517 -24.37 0.81 -1.92
CA GLU A 517 -25.27 1.84 -2.43
C GLU A 517 -25.14 1.87 -3.97
N LEU A 518 -26.27 1.83 -4.68
CA LEU A 518 -26.34 2.18 -6.10
C LEU A 518 -26.44 3.70 -6.21
N ALA A 519 -25.45 4.35 -6.81
CA ALA A 519 -25.49 5.78 -7.08
C ALA A 519 -26.05 6.02 -8.49
N LEU A 520 -27.00 6.94 -8.63
CA LEU A 520 -27.71 7.25 -9.88
C LEU A 520 -27.62 8.76 -10.13
N LEU A 521 -26.94 9.15 -11.20
CA LEU A 521 -26.97 10.52 -11.70
C LEU A 521 -28.16 10.67 -12.64
N ASP A 522 -29.15 11.48 -12.28
CA ASP A 522 -30.11 11.97 -13.27
C ASP A 522 -29.39 12.96 -14.20
N ILE A 523 -29.42 12.68 -15.51
CA ILE A 523 -28.73 13.49 -16.52
C ILE A 523 -29.50 14.78 -16.86
N GLN A 524 -30.78 14.89 -16.48
CA GLN A 524 -31.55 16.13 -16.69
C GLN A 524 -31.22 17.19 -15.63
N SER A 525 -31.27 16.85 -14.35
CA SER A 525 -30.94 17.75 -13.24
C SER A 525 -29.44 17.79 -12.88
N LEU A 526 -28.65 16.81 -13.35
CA LEU A 526 -27.28 16.55 -12.92
C LEU A 526 -27.13 16.31 -11.40
N VAL A 527 -28.16 15.74 -10.75
CA VAL A 527 -28.16 15.41 -9.31
C VAL A 527 -27.93 13.91 -9.08
N TRP A 528 -27.03 13.59 -8.13
CA TRP A 528 -26.84 12.22 -7.64
C TRP A 528 -27.90 11.80 -6.63
N LYS A 529 -28.84 10.96 -7.06
CA LYS A 529 -29.71 10.13 -6.20
C LYS A 529 -28.90 8.91 -5.69
N HIS A 530 -29.20 8.40 -4.49
CA HIS A 530 -28.56 7.20 -3.92
C HIS A 530 -29.61 6.22 -3.43
N VAL A 531 -29.39 4.95 -3.73
CA VAL A 531 -30.36 3.88 -3.51
C VAL A 531 -29.68 2.73 -2.77
N THR A 532 -30.23 2.37 -1.62
CA THR A 532 -29.77 1.20 -0.85
C THR A 532 -30.16 -0.08 -1.58
N LEU A 533 -29.27 -1.07 -1.56
CA LEU A 533 -29.53 -2.40 -2.09
C LEU A 533 -29.70 -3.40 -0.94
N ASN A 534 -30.80 -4.15 -0.94
CA ASN A 534 -30.99 -5.21 0.04
C ASN A 534 -30.02 -6.39 -0.21
N SER A 535 -29.49 -6.99 0.86
CA SER A 535 -28.61 -8.18 0.83
C SER A 535 -27.32 -8.08 -0.01
N MET A 536 -26.49 -7.06 0.24
CA MET A 536 -25.14 -6.91 -0.35
C MET A 536 -24.00 -7.56 0.46
N ASP A 537 -24.29 -8.24 1.58
CA ASP A 537 -23.28 -8.56 2.60
C ASP A 537 -22.16 -9.52 2.19
N GLU A 538 -22.35 -10.32 1.14
CA GLU A 538 -21.32 -11.27 0.68
C GLU A 538 -20.59 -10.84 -0.61
N GLU A 539 -21.12 -9.88 -1.39
CA GLU A 539 -20.67 -9.64 -2.76
C GLU A 539 -19.65 -8.50 -2.89
N LEU A 540 -18.69 -8.66 -3.82
CA LEU A 540 -17.57 -7.73 -4.00
C LEU A 540 -17.76 -6.79 -5.20
N PHE A 541 -18.29 -7.29 -6.33
CA PHE A 541 -18.48 -6.54 -7.58
C PHE A 541 -17.27 -5.70 -8.05
N VAL A 542 -16.06 -6.16 -7.74
CA VAL A 542 -14.79 -5.57 -8.20
C VAL A 542 -14.44 -6.16 -9.57
N ARG A 543 -14.37 -5.34 -10.62
CA ARG A 543 -14.17 -5.79 -12.03
C ARG A 543 -15.23 -6.81 -12.50
N CYS A 544 -16.46 -6.62 -12.06
CA CYS A 544 -17.63 -7.24 -12.67
C CYS A 544 -17.99 -6.54 -14.00
N THR A 545 -19.03 -7.03 -14.68
CA THR A 545 -19.73 -6.28 -15.73
C THR A 545 -21.16 -6.02 -15.30
N ALA A 546 -21.74 -4.89 -15.76
CA ALA A 546 -23.10 -4.48 -15.45
C ALA A 546 -23.82 -4.17 -16.77
N ASN A 547 -24.86 -4.94 -17.07
CA ASN A 547 -25.57 -4.90 -18.35
C ASN A 547 -27.05 -4.69 -18.09
N VAL A 548 -27.62 -3.59 -18.59
CA VAL A 548 -29.07 -3.36 -18.53
C VAL A 548 -29.76 -4.23 -19.59
N VAL A 549 -30.81 -4.93 -19.19
CA VAL A 549 -31.67 -5.75 -20.05
C VAL A 549 -33.13 -5.55 -19.63
N HIS A 550 -33.91 -4.88 -20.48
CA HIS A 550 -35.20 -4.30 -20.09
C HIS A 550 -35.02 -3.45 -18.80
N ASP A 551 -35.95 -3.50 -17.84
CA ASP A 551 -35.85 -2.78 -16.57
C ASP A 551 -35.00 -3.52 -15.50
N ASN A 552 -33.96 -4.24 -15.90
CA ASN A 552 -33.13 -5.06 -14.99
C ASN A 552 -31.64 -4.81 -15.22
N LEU A 553 -30.89 -4.62 -14.14
CA LEU A 553 -29.42 -4.63 -14.17
C LEU A 553 -28.90 -6.05 -13.93
N VAL A 554 -28.27 -6.63 -14.94
CA VAL A 554 -27.60 -7.94 -14.87
C VAL A 554 -26.14 -7.70 -14.51
N MET A 555 -25.74 -8.20 -13.34
CA MET A 555 -24.38 -8.10 -12.82
C MET A 555 -23.69 -9.45 -12.96
N VAL A 556 -22.57 -9.52 -13.70
CA VAL A 556 -21.85 -10.77 -13.95
C VAL A 556 -20.44 -10.72 -13.37
N GLY A 557 -20.12 -11.70 -12.53
CA GLY A 557 -18.78 -11.95 -12.01
C GLY A 557 -18.20 -10.79 -11.19
N GLY A 558 -16.90 -10.58 -11.34
CA GLY A 558 -16.08 -9.74 -10.47
C GLY A 558 -15.51 -10.53 -9.27
N GLY A 559 -14.76 -9.82 -8.41
CA GLY A 559 -14.18 -10.38 -7.20
C GLY A 559 -12.74 -9.93 -6.92
N ALA A 560 -12.07 -10.60 -5.98
CA ALA A 560 -10.69 -10.30 -5.62
C ALA A 560 -9.87 -11.55 -5.23
N ALA A 561 -8.58 -11.53 -5.57
CA ALA A 561 -7.58 -12.42 -5.01
C ALA A 561 -7.00 -11.81 -3.74
N CYS A 562 -7.10 -12.50 -2.60
CA CYS A 562 -6.46 -12.15 -1.35
C CYS A 562 -5.46 -13.24 -0.93
N TYR A 563 -4.23 -12.83 -0.60
CA TYR A 563 -3.15 -13.74 -0.21
C TYR A 563 -3.46 -14.62 1.02
N ALA A 564 -4.45 -14.24 1.84
CA ALA A 564 -4.85 -14.95 3.06
C ALA A 564 -6.16 -15.75 2.96
N PHE A 565 -6.92 -15.61 1.86
CA PHE A 565 -8.24 -16.24 1.69
C PHE A 565 -8.46 -16.85 0.29
N GLY A 566 -7.41 -16.87 -0.55
CA GLY A 566 -7.50 -17.35 -1.92
C GLY A 566 -8.21 -16.37 -2.86
N THR A 567 -9.01 -16.89 -3.78
CA THR A 567 -9.72 -16.12 -4.80
C THR A 567 -11.22 -16.21 -4.53
N LYS A 568 -11.84 -15.06 -4.23
CA LYS A 568 -13.32 -14.95 -4.15
C LYS A 568 -13.83 -14.27 -5.41
N PHE A 569 -14.68 -14.97 -6.15
CA PHE A 569 -15.52 -14.40 -7.20
C PHE A 569 -16.86 -13.93 -6.64
N SER A 570 -17.57 -13.11 -7.40
CA SER A 570 -18.96 -12.74 -7.17
C SER A 570 -19.91 -13.59 -8.01
N GLU A 571 -21.05 -13.97 -7.44
CA GLU A 571 -22.09 -14.70 -8.17
C GLU A 571 -22.87 -13.78 -9.13
N PRO A 572 -23.46 -14.30 -10.22
CA PRO A 572 -24.32 -13.50 -11.09
C PRO A 572 -25.61 -13.09 -10.37
N VAL A 573 -25.93 -11.78 -10.38
CA VAL A 573 -27.15 -11.25 -9.77
C VAL A 573 -27.93 -10.35 -10.73
N LYS A 574 -29.21 -10.20 -10.44
CA LYS A 574 -30.16 -9.34 -11.13
C LYS A 574 -30.70 -8.32 -10.13
N ILE A 575 -30.72 -7.04 -10.51
CA ILE A 575 -31.29 -5.95 -9.72
C ILE A 575 -32.42 -5.31 -10.53
N GLU A 576 -33.60 -5.16 -9.94
CA GLU A 576 -34.78 -4.63 -10.64
C GLU A 576 -34.76 -3.10 -10.59
N LEU A 577 -34.73 -2.46 -11.76
CA LEU A 577 -34.64 -1.00 -11.91
C LEU A 577 -36.01 -0.33 -12.14
N HIS A 578 -37.08 -1.10 -12.32
CA HIS A 578 -38.44 -0.56 -12.47
C HIS A 578 -38.88 0.35 -11.29
N PRO A 579 -38.57 0.08 -10.00
CA PRO A 579 -38.97 0.97 -8.91
C PRO A 579 -38.35 2.38 -8.96
N LEU A 580 -37.32 2.59 -9.78
CA LEU A 580 -36.73 3.91 -10.01
C LEU A 580 -37.63 4.82 -10.86
N LEU A 581 -38.58 4.27 -11.62
CA LEU A 581 -39.51 5.04 -12.46
C LEU A 581 -40.54 5.79 -11.60
N SER A 582 -41.05 5.12 -10.55
CA SER A 582 -41.95 5.71 -9.56
C SER A 582 -41.31 6.80 -8.67
N LEU A 583 -40.02 7.11 -8.87
CA LEU A 583 -39.38 8.28 -8.25
C LEU A 583 -39.63 9.59 -9.02
N ASP A 584 -40.08 9.51 -10.27
CA ASP A 584 -40.24 10.68 -11.15
C ASP A 584 -41.73 11.04 -11.40
N ASP A 585 -42.70 10.20 -11.00
CA ASP A 585 -44.15 10.43 -11.18
C ASP A 585 -44.79 11.42 -10.18
N HIS A 586 -44.06 11.84 -9.13
CA HIS A 586 -44.67 12.58 -8.00
C HIS A 586 -44.76 14.11 -8.16
N GLU A 587 -44.20 14.70 -9.22
CA GLU A 587 -44.30 16.15 -9.50
C GLU A 587 -45.42 16.49 -10.50
N ASN A 588 -46.69 16.32 -10.08
CA ASN A 588 -47.86 16.86 -10.78
C ASN A 588 -48.80 17.58 -9.79
N ALA A 589 -48.56 18.88 -9.58
CA ALA A 589 -49.34 19.70 -8.65
C ALA A 589 -50.72 20.13 -9.22
N PRO A 590 -51.80 20.12 -8.41
CA PRO A 590 -53.13 20.55 -8.85
C PRO A 590 -53.30 22.09 -8.88
N LYS A 591 -54.38 22.54 -9.54
CA LYS A 591 -54.78 23.96 -9.65
C LYS A 591 -55.68 24.41 -8.48
N MET A 592 -55.89 25.74 -8.42
CA MET A 592 -56.71 26.51 -7.46
C MET A 592 -55.99 26.81 -6.12
N GLY A 593 -56.22 27.96 -5.47
CA GLY A 593 -57.20 29.02 -5.75
C GLY A 593 -56.70 30.44 -5.46
N GLU A 594 -57.57 31.42 -5.67
CA GLU A 594 -57.28 32.85 -5.68
C GLU A 594 -57.20 33.48 -4.27
N ASN A 595 -56.47 34.59 -4.16
CA ASN A 595 -57.05 35.81 -3.57
C ASN A 595 -56.31 37.09 -4.01
N GLN A 596 -57.02 38.22 -3.92
CA GLN A 596 -56.65 39.55 -4.42
C GLN A 596 -55.72 40.28 -3.41
N VAL A 597 -55.10 41.45 -3.64
CA VAL A 597 -55.66 42.75 -4.10
C VAL A 597 -54.54 43.70 -4.58
N ASN A 598 -54.70 44.23 -5.81
CA ASN A 598 -54.30 45.55 -6.36
C ASN A 598 -52.84 46.08 -6.20
N ASN A 599 -52.33 46.99 -7.06
CA ASN A 599 -53.03 47.93 -7.94
C ASN A 599 -52.22 48.37 -9.19
N GLN A 600 -52.96 48.93 -10.16
CA GLN A 600 -52.58 49.88 -11.23
C GLN A 600 -51.84 49.43 -12.51
N GLU A 601 -52.46 49.84 -13.63
CA GLU A 601 -51.93 49.98 -15.01
C GLU A 601 -50.89 51.14 -15.07
N GLU A 602 -50.23 51.55 -16.16
CA GLU A 602 -50.40 51.46 -17.64
C GLU A 602 -48.97 51.32 -18.28
N GLY A 603 -48.68 51.25 -19.58
CA GLY A 603 -49.47 51.21 -20.82
C GLY A 603 -48.63 51.62 -22.06
N MET A 604 -48.98 51.08 -23.24
CA MET A 604 -48.60 51.51 -24.60
C MET A 604 -47.16 51.38 -25.16
N THR A 605 -47.15 51.12 -26.48
CA THR A 605 -46.03 50.99 -27.43
C THR A 605 -45.78 52.27 -28.24
N ALA A 606 -44.56 52.49 -28.73
CA ALA A 606 -44.27 53.39 -29.87
C ALA A 606 -43.01 52.95 -30.66
N ASN A 607 -42.88 53.43 -31.91
CA ASN A 607 -41.88 52.98 -32.90
C ASN A 607 -40.79 54.02 -33.22
N GLY A 608 -39.64 53.52 -33.72
CA GLY A 608 -38.74 54.20 -34.67
C GLY A 608 -37.66 55.12 -34.09
N ASN A 609 -36.65 55.58 -34.85
CA ASN A 609 -36.09 55.10 -36.14
C ASN A 609 -34.75 55.85 -36.39
N ASP A 610 -34.02 55.52 -37.47
CA ASP A 610 -33.00 56.37 -38.14
C ASP A 610 -31.66 56.70 -37.39
N LEU A 611 -30.54 57.10 -38.03
CA LEU A 611 -29.83 56.60 -39.25
C LEU A 611 -28.42 57.28 -39.37
N ILE A 612 -27.67 57.02 -40.47
CA ILE A 612 -26.51 57.80 -41.02
C ILE A 612 -25.09 57.60 -40.41
N GLN A 613 -24.23 56.87 -41.18
CA GLN A 613 -22.91 57.26 -41.78
C GLN A 613 -21.84 58.09 -41.01
N ALA A 614 -20.52 58.05 -41.34
CA ALA A 614 -19.67 57.10 -42.10
C ALA A 614 -18.16 57.48 -42.01
N SER A 615 -17.29 56.55 -42.44
CA SER A 615 -15.97 56.74 -43.10
C SER A 615 -14.88 57.65 -42.53
N HIS A 616 -13.64 57.14 -42.44
CA HIS A 616 -12.59 57.52 -43.41
C HIS A 616 -11.43 56.48 -43.47
N VAL A 617 -10.52 56.66 -44.44
CA VAL A 617 -9.47 55.71 -44.85
C VAL A 617 -8.10 56.38 -44.78
N GLY A 618 -7.04 55.64 -44.43
CA GLY A 618 -5.65 56.07 -44.55
C GLY A 618 -4.72 54.89 -44.84
N ASN A 619 -4.08 54.89 -46.01
CA ASN A 619 -3.21 53.81 -46.48
C ASN A 619 -1.93 54.43 -47.08
N ALA A 620 -0.75 53.85 -46.83
CA ALA A 620 0.53 54.29 -47.41
C ALA A 620 1.48 53.09 -47.59
N LEU A 621 2.35 53.14 -48.62
CA LEU A 621 3.06 51.95 -49.13
C LEU A 621 4.47 52.28 -49.65
N GLY A 622 5.40 51.31 -49.58
CA GLY A 622 6.73 51.36 -50.20
C GLY A 622 7.89 51.65 -49.22
N SER A 623 9.13 51.23 -49.49
CA SER A 623 9.66 50.55 -50.69
C SER A 623 10.87 49.63 -50.38
N THR A 624 11.39 48.95 -51.41
CA THR A 624 12.36 47.83 -51.36
C THR A 624 13.85 48.23 -51.42
N GLN A 625 14.76 47.43 -50.85
CA GLN A 625 15.99 46.94 -51.53
C GLN A 625 16.78 45.85 -50.75
N SER A 626 17.74 45.22 -51.43
CA SER A 626 18.77 44.25 -50.94
C SER A 626 20.00 44.34 -51.90
N PRO A 627 21.24 43.89 -51.59
CA PRO A 627 21.59 42.60 -50.95
C PRO A 627 22.81 42.63 -49.96
N LYS A 628 23.40 41.44 -49.70
CA LYS A 628 24.49 41.12 -48.74
C LYS A 628 25.86 41.76 -49.06
N PRO A 629 26.79 41.87 -48.08
CA PRO A 629 27.77 40.81 -47.83
C PRO A 629 27.97 40.42 -46.33
N GLN A 630 29.02 39.66 -46.01
CA GLN A 630 29.24 38.94 -44.74
C GLN A 630 30.14 39.69 -43.73
N SER A 631 29.91 39.47 -42.43
CA SER A 631 30.98 39.28 -41.42
C SER A 631 30.42 38.56 -40.18
N LEU A 632 31.27 37.99 -39.33
CA LEU A 632 30.88 37.43 -38.03
C LEU A 632 30.98 38.50 -36.93
N ASN A 633 30.10 38.43 -35.94
CA ASN A 633 30.55 38.54 -34.55
C ASN A 633 29.56 37.89 -33.56
N VAL A 634 30.09 37.40 -32.44
CA VAL A 634 29.31 36.81 -31.34
C VAL A 634 28.88 37.93 -30.39
N GLY A 635 27.59 37.96 -30.02
CA GLY A 635 27.03 38.90 -29.05
C GLY A 635 26.23 38.15 -27.98
N ASN A 636 26.56 38.36 -26.71
CA ASN A 636 25.94 37.65 -25.59
C ASN A 636 24.46 38.02 -25.43
N GLN A 637 23.59 37.01 -25.35
CA GLN A 637 22.29 37.17 -24.69
C GLN A 637 22.48 37.20 -23.17
N MET A 638 21.78 38.09 -22.48
CA MET A 638 21.95 38.29 -21.04
C MET A 638 21.49 37.07 -20.24
N VAL A 639 22.32 36.63 -19.30
CA VAL A 639 21.97 35.55 -18.35
C VAL A 639 20.96 36.07 -17.34
N ALA A 640 19.87 35.32 -17.12
CA ALA A 640 18.94 35.61 -16.03
C ALA A 640 19.63 35.39 -14.67
N SER A 641 19.81 36.46 -13.90
CA SER A 641 20.45 36.41 -12.58
C SER A 641 19.67 35.48 -11.64
N SER A 642 20.24 34.33 -11.30
CA SER A 642 19.73 33.49 -10.22
C SER A 642 20.13 34.08 -8.87
N TRP A 643 19.27 33.93 -7.86
CA TRP A 643 19.45 34.56 -6.55
C TRP A 643 19.44 33.54 -5.40
N VAL A 644 20.07 33.94 -4.30
CA VAL A 644 20.02 33.30 -2.98
C VAL A 644 19.62 34.31 -1.91
N VAL A 645 19.01 33.83 -0.83
CA VAL A 645 18.88 34.56 0.43
C VAL A 645 19.91 34.03 1.41
N GLN A 646 20.84 34.90 1.82
CA GLN A 646 21.80 34.65 2.88
C GLN A 646 21.15 34.90 4.24
N LEU A 647 21.33 33.98 5.19
CA LEU A 647 20.89 34.08 6.58
C LEU A 647 22.03 33.67 7.52
N GLU A 648 22.06 34.24 8.73
CA GLU A 648 22.92 33.71 9.80
C GLU A 648 22.56 32.24 10.12
N ARG A 649 23.58 31.42 10.38
CA ARG A 649 23.45 29.98 10.71
C ARG A 649 22.45 29.72 11.84
N LYS A 650 22.35 30.63 12.82
CA LYS A 650 21.40 30.55 13.96
C LYS A 650 19.93 30.65 13.54
N TYR A 651 19.61 31.34 12.45
CA TYR A 651 18.25 31.49 11.91
C TYR A 651 17.97 30.60 10.69
N ALA A 652 18.98 29.92 10.17
CA ALA A 652 18.91 29.14 8.93
C ALA A 652 17.83 28.04 8.92
N LYS A 653 17.44 27.46 10.07
CA LYS A 653 16.30 26.53 10.16
C LYS A 653 14.97 27.27 9.93
N LEU A 654 14.69 28.28 10.76
CA LEU A 654 13.45 29.08 10.68
C LEU A 654 13.27 29.72 9.30
N GLY A 655 14.30 30.36 8.76
CA GLY A 655 14.23 30.99 7.44
C GLY A 655 14.03 29.98 6.30
N LYS A 656 14.66 28.81 6.36
CA LYS A 656 14.41 27.72 5.41
C LYS A 656 12.97 27.22 5.47
N ASP A 657 12.42 27.05 6.67
CA ASP A 657 11.07 26.52 6.86
C ASP A 657 10.00 27.56 6.43
N ILE A 658 10.26 28.86 6.62
CA ILE A 658 9.49 29.96 6.02
C ILE A 658 9.58 29.92 4.49
N LEU A 659 10.78 29.98 3.91
CA LEU A 659 10.98 29.97 2.46
C LEU A 659 10.32 28.73 1.82
N LYS A 660 10.34 27.59 2.51
CA LYS A 660 9.67 26.36 2.07
C LYS A 660 8.15 26.42 2.18
N LYS A 661 7.56 26.97 3.28
CA LYS A 661 6.09 27.08 3.45
C LYS A 661 5.45 27.82 2.27
N PHE A 662 6.03 28.95 1.87
CA PHE A 662 5.42 29.85 0.89
C PHE A 662 5.83 29.59 -0.57
N GLY A 663 6.61 28.54 -0.85
CA GLY A 663 7.11 28.24 -2.20
C GLY A 663 8.16 29.22 -2.72
N TRP A 664 8.92 29.82 -1.80
CA TRP A 664 9.98 30.79 -2.08
C TRP A 664 11.36 30.15 -2.20
N LEU A 665 11.58 29.01 -1.52
CA LEU A 665 12.78 28.19 -1.64
C LEU A 665 12.79 27.47 -2.99
N ASP A 666 13.84 27.66 -3.78
CA ASP A 666 14.13 26.81 -4.93
C ASP A 666 14.62 25.45 -4.43
N LEU A 667 13.95 24.37 -4.88
CA LEU A 667 14.21 22.99 -4.47
C LEU A 667 15.10 22.21 -5.46
N GLU A 668 15.40 22.77 -6.63
CA GLU A 668 16.29 22.16 -7.62
C GLU A 668 17.77 22.49 -7.33
N ARG A 669 18.02 23.68 -6.76
CA ARG A 669 19.33 24.10 -6.24
C ARG A 669 19.49 23.74 -4.75
N LYS A 670 20.73 23.51 -4.31
CA LYS A 670 21.03 23.10 -2.94
C LYS A 670 21.56 24.27 -2.09
N ALA A 671 20.94 24.50 -0.93
CA ALA A 671 21.46 25.47 0.06
C ALA A 671 22.87 25.10 0.57
N TYR A 672 23.73 26.10 0.75
CA TYR A 672 25.14 25.96 1.07
C TYR A 672 25.59 26.96 2.15
N ALA A 673 26.63 26.62 2.92
CA ALA A 673 27.26 27.58 3.84
C ALA A 673 28.31 28.42 3.08
N ARG A 674 28.45 29.70 3.40
CA ARG A 674 29.51 30.56 2.83
C ARG A 674 30.86 30.28 3.52
N HIS A 675 31.95 30.75 2.92
CA HIS A 675 33.31 30.53 3.43
C HIS A 675 33.59 31.11 4.82
N ASP A 676 32.77 32.07 5.28
CA ASP A 676 32.80 32.58 6.66
C ASP A 676 32.34 31.56 7.72
N GLY A 677 31.64 30.50 7.32
CA GLY A 677 31.00 29.53 8.22
C GLY A 677 29.81 30.09 9.02
N LEU A 678 29.65 31.41 9.12
CA LEU A 678 28.60 32.09 9.87
C LEU A 678 27.27 32.14 9.12
N HIS A 679 27.30 32.14 7.79
CA HIS A 679 26.11 32.29 6.95
C HIS A 679 25.76 31.03 6.15
N ILE A 680 24.46 30.87 5.86
CA ILE A 680 23.91 29.87 4.95
C ILE A 680 23.08 30.58 3.87
N SER A 681 23.39 30.29 2.61
CA SER A 681 22.70 30.79 1.43
C SER A 681 21.64 29.79 0.96
N PHE A 682 20.43 30.29 0.78
CA PHE A 682 19.26 29.54 0.34
C PHE A 682 18.84 29.98 -1.08
N PRO A 683 18.97 29.10 -2.09
CA PRO A 683 18.39 29.33 -3.41
C PRO A 683 16.91 29.73 -3.35
N VAL A 684 16.55 30.82 -4.03
CA VAL A 684 15.17 31.34 -4.05
C VAL A 684 14.59 31.44 -5.45
N THR A 685 13.27 31.33 -5.54
CA THR A 685 12.49 31.41 -6.79
C THR A 685 12.31 32.85 -7.26
N GLU A 686 12.12 33.05 -8.57
CA GLU A 686 11.84 34.37 -9.15
C GLU A 686 10.64 35.07 -8.49
N LYS A 687 9.61 34.28 -8.11
CA LYS A 687 8.45 34.77 -7.36
C LYS A 687 8.84 35.46 -6.05
N PHE A 688 9.81 34.91 -5.31
CA PHE A 688 10.34 35.57 -4.11
C PHE A 688 11.16 36.81 -4.46
N CYS A 689 12.01 36.73 -5.49
CA CYS A 689 12.83 37.86 -5.94
C CYS A 689 12.01 39.09 -6.35
N ALA A 690 10.81 38.87 -6.93
CA ALA A 690 9.87 39.94 -7.26
C ALA A 690 9.17 40.56 -6.04
N MET A 691 9.11 39.86 -4.91
CA MET A 691 8.53 40.34 -3.64
C MET A 691 9.59 40.88 -2.66
N PHE A 692 10.88 40.68 -2.93
CA PHE A 692 12.00 41.15 -2.11
C PHE A 692 12.98 42.01 -2.95
N PRO A 693 12.67 43.30 -3.17
CA PRO A 693 13.39 44.16 -4.12
C PRO A 693 14.62 44.88 -3.53
N GLU A 694 14.92 44.74 -2.24
CA GLU A 694 15.98 45.49 -1.56
C GLU A 694 17.39 44.99 -1.92
N ASP A 695 18.00 45.66 -2.91
CA ASP A 695 19.42 45.57 -3.20
C ASP A 695 20.17 46.67 -2.43
N LYS A 696 21.11 46.24 -1.55
CA LYS A 696 21.89 47.01 -0.55
C LYS A 696 21.22 47.34 0.79
N PHE A 697 22.01 47.15 1.85
CA PHE A 697 21.96 47.93 3.10
C PHE A 697 23.38 48.49 3.34
N GLU A 698 23.53 49.82 3.36
CA GLU A 698 24.74 50.50 3.85
C GLU A 698 24.44 51.11 5.23
N GLY A 699 25.50 51.31 6.03
CA GLY A 699 25.39 51.27 7.49
C GLY A 699 24.58 52.37 8.18
N LEU A 700 23.88 51.98 9.24
CA LEU A 700 23.56 52.84 10.39
C LEU A 700 23.86 52.06 11.67
N ILE A 701 24.94 52.45 12.36
CA ILE A 701 25.24 52.03 13.72
C ILE A 701 24.82 53.19 14.63
N ASP A 702 23.80 52.99 15.48
CA ASP A 702 23.79 53.64 16.80
C ASP A 702 22.87 52.91 17.80
N HIS A 703 22.97 53.30 19.07
CA HIS A 703 22.50 52.52 20.22
C HIS A 703 20.99 52.61 20.52
N HIS A 704 20.36 51.47 20.82
CA HIS A 704 20.01 51.10 22.21
C HIS A 704 19.42 49.67 22.30
N PRO A 705 19.69 48.89 23.38
CA PRO A 705 19.22 47.51 23.50
C PRO A 705 17.82 47.41 24.13
N SER A 706 16.85 46.80 23.44
CA SER A 706 15.63 46.30 24.09
C SER A 706 15.07 45.05 23.40
N LYS A 707 14.52 44.14 24.21
CA LYS A 707 13.86 42.86 23.85
C LYS A 707 14.68 41.88 22.99
N THR A 708 15.37 40.96 23.67
CA THR A 708 15.94 39.74 23.09
C THR A 708 14.88 38.92 22.34
N PHE A 709 15.03 38.76 21.03
CA PHE A 709 14.11 37.96 20.21
C PHE A 709 14.33 36.45 20.45
N ARG A 710 13.55 35.84 21.35
CA ARG A 710 13.50 34.37 21.48
C ARG A 710 12.82 33.78 20.25
N ALA A 711 13.55 32.95 19.51
CA ALA A 711 13.05 32.27 18.30
C ALA A 711 12.24 30.99 18.60
N GLU A 712 11.60 30.94 19.78
CA GLU A 712 10.78 29.82 20.24
C GLU A 712 9.30 30.17 20.05
N SER A 713 8.49 29.18 19.69
CA SER A 713 7.01 29.26 19.52
C SER A 713 6.42 30.16 18.41
N VAL A 714 7.12 30.41 17.29
CA VAL A 714 6.43 30.92 16.07
C VAL A 714 5.61 29.78 15.44
N LEU A 715 4.28 29.78 15.65
CA LEU A 715 3.36 28.86 14.99
C LEU A 715 3.22 29.22 13.50
N LEU A 716 4.09 28.65 12.66
CA LEU A 716 4.19 28.93 11.24
C LEU A 716 2.88 28.78 10.44
N ASN A 717 1.86 28.09 10.96
CA ASN A 717 0.60 27.86 10.24
C ASN A 717 -0.17 29.16 9.95
N GLU A 718 -0.23 30.09 10.91
CA GLU A 718 -1.11 31.28 10.86
C GLU A 718 -0.46 32.51 10.21
N VAL A 719 0.87 32.52 10.11
CA VAL A 719 1.66 33.64 9.56
C VAL A 719 1.32 33.92 8.08
N SER A 720 1.11 35.19 7.74
CA SER A 720 0.88 35.70 6.39
C SER A 720 2.19 35.93 5.60
N SER A 721 2.10 36.21 4.29
CA SER A 721 3.27 36.44 3.43
C SER A 721 4.04 37.74 3.73
N SER A 722 3.39 38.78 4.25
CA SER A 722 4.07 40.02 4.66
C SER A 722 4.82 39.82 5.98
N GLU A 723 4.17 39.22 6.98
CA GLU A 723 4.80 38.92 8.28
C GLU A 723 5.98 37.95 8.15
N ALA A 724 5.85 36.95 7.27
CA ALA A 724 6.94 36.03 6.94
C ALA A 724 8.17 36.75 6.31
N LEU A 725 7.94 37.79 5.51
CA LEU A 725 9.00 38.63 4.94
C LEU A 725 9.67 39.47 6.04
N ASP A 726 8.88 40.02 6.94
CA ASP A 726 9.34 40.80 8.09
C ASP A 726 10.15 39.97 9.10
N ILE A 727 9.78 38.70 9.32
CA ILE A 727 10.56 37.74 10.12
C ILE A 727 11.89 37.44 9.43
N LEU A 728 11.91 37.24 8.11
CA LEU A 728 13.16 37.06 7.36
C LEU A 728 14.07 38.30 7.48
N LYS A 729 13.54 39.52 7.33
CA LYS A 729 14.30 40.76 7.56
C LYS A 729 14.87 40.84 8.99
N LYS A 730 14.06 40.55 10.01
CA LYS A 730 14.49 40.51 11.43
C LYS A 730 15.52 39.42 11.73
N CYS A 731 15.61 38.39 10.88
CA CYS A 731 16.67 37.35 10.91
C CYS A 731 17.91 37.71 10.06
N GLY A 732 18.02 38.93 9.53
CA GLY A 732 19.16 39.36 8.71
C GLY A 732 19.20 38.73 7.31
N ALA A 733 18.03 38.49 6.70
CA ALA A 733 17.94 37.96 5.33
C ALA A 733 18.48 38.95 4.29
N THR A 734 19.62 38.64 3.70
CA THR A 734 20.23 39.44 2.61
C THR A 734 20.10 38.71 1.28
N LYS A 735 19.45 39.35 0.29
CA LYS A 735 19.37 38.85 -1.09
C LYS A 735 20.71 39.08 -1.81
N LEU A 736 21.25 38.03 -2.44
CA LEU A 736 22.52 38.06 -3.17
C LEU A 736 22.41 37.26 -4.48
N PRO A 737 23.20 37.56 -5.53
CA PRO A 737 23.31 36.70 -6.70
C PRO A 737 23.88 35.32 -6.34
N ASP A 738 23.45 34.28 -7.06
CA ASP A 738 23.93 32.91 -6.86
C ASP A 738 25.26 32.68 -7.59
N GLU A 739 26.36 32.81 -6.85
CA GLU A 739 27.74 32.61 -7.35
C GLU A 739 28.10 31.12 -7.58
N VAL A 740 27.20 30.16 -7.29
CA VAL A 740 27.53 28.73 -7.14
C VAL A 740 26.86 27.82 -8.21
N ILE A 741 26.33 28.42 -9.29
CA ILE A 741 25.55 27.75 -10.34
C ILE A 741 26.22 26.51 -10.97
N GLU A 742 27.56 26.47 -11.09
CA GLU A 742 28.25 25.39 -11.81
C GLU A 742 28.45 24.09 -11.00
N ALA A 743 28.25 24.08 -9.67
CA ALA A 743 28.68 22.98 -8.81
C ALA A 743 27.55 22.15 -8.19
N ARG A 744 27.33 20.94 -8.77
CA ARG A 744 26.57 19.80 -8.21
C ARG A 744 25.03 19.87 -8.28
N LYS A 745 24.50 19.60 -9.49
CA LYS A 745 23.12 19.11 -9.68
C LYS A 745 22.84 17.88 -8.81
N ALA A 746 21.58 17.69 -8.40
CA ALA A 746 21.15 16.54 -7.61
C ALA A 746 21.43 15.20 -8.32
N SER A 747 21.76 14.16 -7.54
CA SER A 747 22.06 12.83 -8.07
C SER A 747 20.84 12.22 -8.77
N LYS A 748 21.00 11.82 -10.04
CA LYS A 748 19.96 11.11 -10.78
C LYS A 748 19.81 9.69 -10.23
N PRO A 749 18.58 9.13 -10.12
CA PRO A 749 18.40 7.73 -9.75
C PRO A 749 19.13 6.77 -10.72
N PRO A 750 19.72 5.65 -10.25
CA PRO A 750 20.48 4.73 -11.11
C PRO A 750 19.70 4.22 -12.33
N LEU A 751 18.38 3.99 -12.18
CA LEU A 751 17.49 3.64 -13.30
C LEU A 751 17.46 4.75 -14.35
N LYS A 752 17.36 6.03 -13.95
CA LYS A 752 17.36 7.17 -14.89
C LYS A 752 18.71 7.32 -15.59
N ILE A 753 19.82 7.10 -14.88
CA ILE A 753 21.17 7.08 -15.48
C ILE A 753 21.25 5.96 -16.53
N MET A 754 20.79 4.76 -16.20
CA MET A 754 20.77 3.61 -17.11
C MET A 754 19.90 3.86 -18.34
N THR A 755 18.68 4.37 -18.17
CA THR A 755 17.79 4.71 -19.29
C THR A 755 18.39 5.79 -20.19
N GLU A 756 18.95 6.87 -19.64
CA GLU A 756 19.60 7.92 -20.43
C GLU A 756 20.82 7.40 -21.20
N ALA A 757 21.67 6.60 -20.56
CA ALA A 757 22.89 6.06 -21.15
C ALA A 757 22.60 5.00 -22.24
N VAL A 758 21.70 4.05 -21.97
CA VAL A 758 21.29 3.03 -22.94
C VAL A 758 20.48 3.65 -24.08
N ALA A 759 19.67 4.69 -23.84
CA ALA A 759 19.00 5.44 -24.92
C ALA A 759 20.02 6.13 -25.86
N SER A 760 21.14 6.61 -25.32
CA SER A 760 22.21 7.16 -26.14
C SER A 760 22.92 6.09 -26.98
N LEU A 761 23.18 4.92 -26.38
CA LEU A 761 23.78 3.77 -27.08
C LEU A 761 22.88 3.24 -28.20
N ILE A 762 21.59 3.03 -27.93
CA ILE A 762 20.57 2.60 -28.90
C ILE A 762 20.54 3.54 -30.12
N ARG A 763 20.48 4.86 -29.89
CA ARG A 763 20.49 5.84 -30.98
C ARG A 763 21.78 5.82 -31.79
N HIS A 764 22.93 5.67 -31.13
CA HIS A 764 24.23 5.61 -31.80
C HIS A 764 24.38 4.35 -32.67
N LYS A 765 23.80 3.22 -32.24
CA LYS A 765 23.78 1.94 -32.96
C LYS A 765 22.62 1.81 -33.96
N GLY A 766 21.78 2.84 -34.14
CA GLY A 766 20.63 2.82 -35.06
C GLY A 766 19.50 1.85 -34.64
N LEU A 767 19.46 1.44 -33.37
CA LEU A 767 18.50 0.46 -32.86
C LEU A 767 17.16 1.10 -32.43
N SER A 768 16.13 0.27 -32.28
CA SER A 768 14.80 0.75 -31.93
C SER A 768 14.71 1.27 -30.49
N VAL A 769 14.16 2.47 -30.32
CA VAL A 769 13.91 3.10 -29.01
C VAL A 769 13.00 2.25 -28.12
N LYS A 770 12.13 1.40 -28.71
CA LYS A 770 11.27 0.44 -27.99
C LYS A 770 12.05 -0.52 -27.09
N LEU A 771 13.33 -0.78 -27.38
CA LEU A 771 14.19 -1.62 -26.52
C LEU A 771 14.29 -1.04 -25.09
N LEU A 772 14.14 0.27 -24.89
CA LEU A 772 14.14 0.89 -23.54
C LEU A 772 13.02 0.37 -22.63
N GLU A 773 11.93 -0.15 -23.19
CA GLU A 773 10.82 -0.76 -22.45
C GLU A 773 11.23 -2.09 -21.78
N GLN A 774 12.34 -2.71 -22.22
CA GLN A 774 12.88 -3.96 -21.66
C GLN A 774 13.90 -3.75 -20.53
N LEU A 775 14.16 -2.50 -20.12
CA LEU A 775 15.13 -2.18 -19.07
C LEU A 775 14.62 -2.63 -17.69
N PRO A 776 15.46 -3.27 -16.85
CA PRO A 776 15.03 -3.75 -15.54
C PRO A 776 14.81 -2.60 -14.55
N SER A 777 13.60 -2.50 -14.01
CA SER A 777 13.24 -1.53 -12.97
C SER A 777 13.71 -1.91 -11.55
N ARG A 778 14.22 -3.14 -11.37
CA ARG A 778 14.78 -3.68 -10.12
C ARG A 778 15.93 -4.63 -10.41
N TRP A 779 16.84 -4.79 -9.46
CA TRP A 779 17.97 -5.72 -9.48
C TRP A 779 18.41 -6.02 -8.04
N GLU A 780 19.09 -7.15 -7.85
CA GLU A 780 19.65 -7.57 -6.57
C GLU A 780 21.17 -7.29 -6.53
N ARG A 781 21.78 -7.38 -5.34
CA ARG A 781 23.24 -7.38 -5.17
C ARG A 781 23.66 -8.62 -4.38
N LEU A 782 24.60 -9.37 -4.92
CA LEU A 782 25.15 -10.58 -4.33
C LEU A 782 26.68 -10.41 -4.24
N GLY A 783 27.15 -10.02 -3.06
CA GLY A 783 28.50 -9.50 -2.90
C GLY A 783 28.69 -8.23 -3.73
N ASP A 784 29.66 -8.26 -4.63
CA ASP A 784 30.02 -7.23 -5.59
C ASP A 784 29.33 -7.38 -6.97
N ILE A 785 28.66 -8.50 -7.25
CA ILE A 785 27.86 -8.68 -8.46
C ILE A 785 26.48 -8.01 -8.30
N VAL A 786 26.07 -7.24 -9.30
CA VAL A 786 24.65 -6.85 -9.47
C VAL A 786 23.94 -7.92 -10.31
N VAL A 787 22.86 -8.48 -9.77
CA VAL A 787 22.07 -9.53 -10.42
C VAL A 787 20.78 -8.94 -10.98
N LEU A 788 20.66 -8.95 -12.31
CA LEU A 788 19.49 -8.51 -13.04
C LEU A 788 18.42 -9.61 -13.08
N PRO A 789 17.12 -9.29 -13.06
CA PRO A 789 16.03 -10.27 -13.20
C PRO A 789 16.15 -11.14 -14.45
N VAL A 790 15.65 -12.38 -14.38
CA VAL A 790 15.70 -13.37 -15.49
C VAL A 790 15.08 -12.88 -16.81
N SER A 791 14.14 -11.93 -16.74
CA SER A 791 13.47 -11.30 -17.89
C SER A 791 14.26 -10.18 -18.57
N SER A 792 15.36 -9.72 -17.97
CA SER A 792 16.11 -8.54 -18.44
C SER A 792 16.85 -8.84 -19.74
N PHE A 793 16.82 -7.92 -20.71
CA PHE A 793 17.63 -7.98 -21.94
C PHE A 793 17.46 -9.29 -22.74
N LYS A 794 16.22 -9.79 -22.87
CA LYS A 794 15.93 -11.10 -23.50
C LYS A 794 15.74 -11.09 -25.02
N ASP A 795 15.69 -9.91 -25.63
CA ASP A 795 15.69 -9.73 -27.08
C ASP A 795 17.10 -9.95 -27.66
N PRO A 796 17.30 -10.83 -28.67
CA PRO A 796 18.62 -11.12 -29.25
C PRO A 796 19.34 -9.88 -29.83
N VAL A 797 18.63 -8.79 -30.10
CA VAL A 797 19.23 -7.52 -30.51
C VAL A 797 20.18 -6.97 -29.44
N TRP A 798 19.97 -7.25 -28.15
CA TRP A 798 20.89 -6.83 -27.09
C TRP A 798 22.26 -7.51 -27.19
N ASP A 799 22.29 -8.79 -27.57
CA ASP A 799 23.54 -9.55 -27.67
C ASP A 799 24.46 -8.94 -28.74
N SER A 800 23.89 -8.38 -29.82
CA SER A 800 24.61 -7.66 -30.88
C SER A 800 25.32 -6.37 -30.43
N ILE A 801 25.00 -5.84 -29.24
CA ILE A 801 25.65 -4.65 -28.66
C ILE A 801 26.24 -4.92 -27.26
N GLY A 802 26.34 -6.19 -26.85
CA GLY A 802 26.71 -6.60 -25.49
C GLY A 802 27.98 -5.94 -24.96
N GLU A 803 29.04 -5.87 -25.78
CA GLU A 803 30.34 -5.30 -25.42
C GLU A 803 30.29 -3.83 -24.96
N GLU A 804 29.38 -3.03 -25.51
CA GLU A 804 29.18 -1.63 -25.10
C GLU A 804 28.03 -1.48 -24.10
N LEU A 805 27.04 -2.38 -24.17
CA LEU A 805 25.84 -2.40 -23.32
C LEU A 805 26.19 -2.71 -21.86
N TRP A 806 26.92 -3.80 -21.60
CA TRP A 806 27.17 -4.24 -20.22
C TRP A 806 28.06 -3.25 -19.44
N PRO A 807 29.16 -2.69 -19.98
CA PRO A 807 29.91 -1.62 -19.32
C PRO A 807 29.10 -0.33 -19.11
N THR A 808 28.08 -0.08 -19.94
CA THR A 808 27.18 1.07 -19.80
C THR A 808 26.17 0.87 -18.67
N ILE A 809 25.60 -0.33 -18.54
CA ILE A 809 24.75 -0.71 -17.40
C ILE A 809 25.58 -0.76 -16.11
N ALA A 810 26.78 -1.35 -16.14
CA ALA A 810 27.64 -1.50 -14.96
C ALA A 810 28.00 -0.14 -14.35
N ARG A 811 28.44 0.83 -15.18
CA ARG A 811 28.65 2.22 -14.78
C ARG A 811 27.37 2.86 -14.21
N SER A 812 26.21 2.64 -14.84
CA SER A 812 24.94 3.22 -14.42
C SER A 812 24.42 2.68 -13.09
N LEU A 813 24.72 1.42 -12.77
CA LEU A 813 24.34 0.73 -11.52
C LEU A 813 25.45 0.76 -10.45
N ASN A 814 26.55 1.48 -10.73
CA ASN A 814 27.76 1.60 -9.90
C ASN A 814 28.30 0.22 -9.44
N THR A 815 28.66 -0.61 -10.42
CA THR A 815 29.29 -1.93 -10.27
C THR A 815 30.35 -2.15 -11.35
N CYS A 816 31.26 -3.11 -11.13
CA CYS A 816 32.16 -3.64 -12.15
C CYS A 816 31.71 -5.00 -12.70
N ARG A 817 30.75 -5.67 -12.05
CA ARG A 817 30.28 -7.02 -12.39
C ARG A 817 28.75 -7.08 -12.49
N LEU A 818 28.26 -7.74 -13.53
CA LEU A 818 26.85 -7.93 -13.85
C LEU A 818 26.56 -9.40 -14.12
N ALA A 819 25.41 -9.87 -13.63
CA ALA A 819 24.87 -11.17 -13.96
C ALA A 819 23.35 -11.09 -14.22
N ARG A 820 22.78 -12.10 -14.88
CA ARG A 820 21.34 -12.29 -15.07
C ARG A 820 20.89 -13.54 -14.33
N GLN A 821 19.80 -13.42 -13.58
CA GLN A 821 19.23 -14.50 -12.79
C GLN A 821 18.82 -15.68 -13.68
N GLY A 822 19.30 -16.88 -13.34
CA GLY A 822 18.89 -18.13 -13.97
C GLY A 822 17.75 -18.84 -13.23
N ARG A 823 17.20 -19.90 -13.83
CA ARG A 823 16.33 -20.85 -13.11
C ARG A 823 17.19 -21.92 -12.43
N VAL A 824 17.05 -22.05 -11.11
CA VAL A 824 17.61 -23.20 -10.36
C VAL A 824 17.18 -24.50 -11.02
N VAL A 825 18.13 -25.41 -11.26
CA VAL A 825 17.85 -26.72 -11.84
C VAL A 825 17.09 -27.57 -10.80
N PRO A 826 15.98 -28.25 -11.15
CA PRO A 826 15.23 -29.11 -10.24
C PRO A 826 15.91 -30.49 -10.03
N ASN A 827 17.25 -30.53 -9.97
CA ASN A 827 18.02 -31.71 -9.63
C ASN A 827 18.29 -31.78 -8.11
N GLY A 828 18.86 -32.90 -7.64
CA GLY A 828 19.12 -33.11 -6.20
C GLY A 828 20.11 -32.12 -5.58
N THR A 829 21.02 -31.58 -6.39
CA THR A 829 22.05 -30.58 -6.04
C THR A 829 21.55 -29.14 -6.06
N ARG A 830 20.44 -28.86 -6.77
CA ARG A 830 19.80 -27.55 -6.95
C ARG A 830 20.73 -26.50 -7.53
N ASP A 831 21.38 -26.86 -8.62
CA ASP A 831 22.41 -26.02 -9.22
C ASP A 831 21.85 -24.69 -9.74
N SER A 832 22.65 -23.64 -9.59
CA SER A 832 22.38 -22.32 -10.16
C SER A 832 22.55 -22.35 -11.68
N THR A 833 21.88 -21.44 -12.36
CA THR A 833 22.12 -21.12 -13.78
C THR A 833 22.30 -19.62 -13.98
N LEU A 834 22.80 -18.92 -12.94
CA LEU A 834 23.17 -17.51 -13.02
C LEU A 834 24.16 -17.29 -14.17
N GLU A 835 23.85 -16.32 -15.01
CA GLU A 835 24.53 -16.02 -16.26
C GLU A 835 25.40 -14.77 -16.06
N ILE A 836 26.72 -14.85 -16.21
CA ILE A 836 27.60 -13.67 -16.13
C ILE A 836 27.49 -12.87 -17.43
N LEU A 837 27.11 -11.60 -17.31
CA LEU A 837 27.03 -10.65 -18.44
C LEU A 837 28.28 -9.77 -18.52
N MET A 838 28.89 -9.46 -17.37
CA MET A 838 30.14 -8.72 -17.28
C MET A 838 30.89 -9.14 -16.02
N GLY A 839 32.15 -9.53 -16.18
CA GLY A 839 32.99 -10.07 -15.12
C GLY A 839 33.79 -11.28 -15.60
N ASP A 840 34.79 -11.64 -14.80
CA ASP A 840 35.73 -12.75 -15.00
C ASP A 840 35.24 -14.07 -14.39
N SER A 841 34.43 -14.00 -13.33
CA SER A 841 34.08 -15.13 -12.49
C SER A 841 32.65 -15.04 -11.94
N GLY A 842 32.11 -16.19 -11.51
CA GLY A 842 30.90 -16.29 -10.69
C GLY A 842 31.16 -16.18 -9.18
N TRP A 843 32.41 -16.16 -8.73
CA TRP A 843 32.75 -16.15 -7.30
C TRP A 843 32.40 -14.82 -6.61
N VAL A 844 31.68 -14.91 -5.49
CA VAL A 844 31.25 -13.76 -4.69
C VAL A 844 31.51 -13.97 -3.21
N GLY A 845 31.99 -12.91 -2.54
CA GLY A 845 32.10 -12.86 -1.07
C GLY A 845 30.89 -12.18 -0.43
N HIS A 846 30.40 -12.75 0.66
CA HIS A 846 29.25 -12.26 1.42
C HIS A 846 29.51 -12.40 2.93
N ARG A 847 29.32 -11.34 3.72
CA ARG A 847 29.50 -11.38 5.18
C ARG A 847 28.16 -11.28 5.89
N GLU A 848 27.87 -12.23 6.76
CA GLU A 848 26.61 -12.35 7.50
C GLU A 848 26.91 -12.74 8.95
N ASN A 849 26.37 -12.02 9.94
CA ASN A 849 26.51 -12.32 11.37
C ASN A 849 27.98 -12.46 11.87
N GLY A 850 28.93 -11.83 11.18
CA GLY A 850 30.37 -11.91 11.42
C GLY A 850 31.10 -12.94 10.55
N ILE A 851 30.40 -13.99 10.10
CA ILE A 851 30.90 -15.09 9.28
C ILE A 851 31.07 -14.62 7.83
N LEU A 852 32.14 -15.08 7.17
CA LEU A 852 32.33 -14.92 5.73
C LEU A 852 31.82 -16.17 5.01
N TYR A 853 30.98 -15.97 3.99
CA TYR A 853 30.56 -16.99 3.04
C TYR A 853 31.06 -16.56 1.66
N SER A 854 31.56 -17.51 0.90
CA SER A 854 32.13 -17.28 -0.42
C SER A 854 31.88 -18.52 -1.28
N PHE A 855 31.44 -18.30 -2.52
CA PHE A 855 30.96 -19.37 -3.40
C PHE A 855 30.84 -18.89 -4.84
N ASP A 856 30.79 -19.84 -5.78
CA ASP A 856 30.43 -19.56 -7.18
C ASP A 856 28.91 -19.45 -7.33
N ALA A 857 28.40 -18.24 -7.57
CA ALA A 857 26.96 -18.00 -7.74
C ALA A 857 26.40 -18.53 -9.06
N THR A 858 27.25 -18.93 -10.03
CA THR A 858 26.87 -19.63 -11.27
C THR A 858 26.69 -21.13 -11.08
N LYS A 859 27.10 -21.68 -9.93
CA LYS A 859 26.98 -23.11 -9.59
C LYS A 859 26.11 -23.34 -8.37
N CYS A 860 26.33 -22.60 -7.30
CA CYS A 860 25.65 -22.78 -6.03
C CYS A 860 24.46 -21.81 -5.90
N MET A 861 23.30 -22.32 -5.50
CA MET A 861 22.20 -21.46 -5.05
C MET A 861 22.58 -20.76 -3.73
N PHE A 862 22.24 -19.47 -3.60
CA PHE A 862 22.27 -18.75 -2.33
C PHE A 862 20.88 -18.28 -1.90
N SER A 863 20.57 -18.36 -0.60
CA SER A 863 19.31 -17.86 -0.05
C SER A 863 19.51 -17.04 1.22
N TRP A 864 19.20 -15.75 1.13
CA TRP A 864 19.18 -14.81 2.26
C TRP A 864 18.16 -15.14 3.35
N GLY A 865 17.12 -15.92 3.01
CA GLY A 865 15.90 -16.01 3.81
C GLY A 865 15.96 -16.83 5.10
N ASN A 866 17.14 -17.24 5.59
CA ASN A 866 17.29 -18.05 6.81
C ASN A 866 18.05 -17.32 7.93
N LEU A 867 18.23 -16.00 7.81
CA LEU A 867 19.06 -15.17 8.70
C LEU A 867 18.73 -15.35 10.20
N SER A 868 17.45 -15.40 10.56
CA SER A 868 16.96 -15.64 11.93
C SER A 868 17.39 -17.01 12.46
N GLU A 869 17.21 -18.08 11.67
CA GLU A 869 17.53 -19.45 12.09
C GLU A 869 19.04 -19.70 12.17
N LYS A 870 19.82 -19.14 11.23
CA LYS A 870 21.28 -19.15 11.35
C LYS A 870 21.75 -18.47 12.63
N MET A 871 21.12 -17.34 13.02
CA MET A 871 21.40 -16.69 14.31
C MET A 871 20.92 -17.51 15.52
N ARG A 872 19.80 -18.24 15.41
CA ARG A 872 19.34 -19.16 16.46
C ARG A 872 20.36 -20.28 16.70
N MET A 873 20.86 -20.90 15.63
CA MET A 873 21.92 -21.92 15.70
C MET A 873 23.25 -21.35 16.21
N ALA A 874 23.64 -20.16 15.74
CA ALA A 874 24.84 -19.44 16.18
C ALA A 874 24.85 -19.07 17.68
N ASN A 875 23.68 -18.97 18.30
CA ASN A 875 23.51 -18.59 19.71
C ASN A 875 23.35 -19.79 20.67
N LEU A 876 23.45 -21.03 20.16
CA LEU A 876 23.52 -22.22 21.01
C LEU A 876 24.91 -22.31 21.66
N ASP A 877 25.01 -22.86 22.88
CA ASP A 877 26.28 -23.39 23.35
C ASP A 877 26.46 -24.82 22.80
N CYS A 878 27.56 -25.02 22.07
CA CYS A 878 27.98 -26.30 21.52
C CYS A 878 29.46 -26.60 21.83
N THR A 879 30.08 -25.92 22.80
CA THR A 879 31.54 -25.94 23.04
C THR A 879 32.15 -27.35 23.12
N ASP A 880 31.45 -28.32 23.73
CA ASP A 880 31.87 -29.73 23.81
C ASP A 880 31.18 -30.67 22.82
N ALA A 881 30.21 -30.17 22.05
CA ALA A 881 29.30 -30.97 21.23
C ALA A 881 29.88 -31.28 19.83
N VAL A 882 29.74 -32.54 19.43
CA VAL A 882 29.93 -33.03 18.06
C VAL A 882 28.61 -32.90 17.31
N ILE A 883 28.64 -32.31 16.12
CA ILE A 883 27.45 -32.05 15.31
C ILE A 883 27.59 -32.72 13.94
N VAL A 884 26.49 -33.23 13.40
CA VAL A 884 26.40 -33.69 12.01
C VAL A 884 25.42 -32.80 11.25
N ASP A 885 25.87 -32.09 10.23
CA ASP A 885 25.00 -31.43 9.25
C ASP A 885 24.84 -32.37 8.05
N LEU A 886 23.61 -32.81 7.77
CA LEU A 886 23.33 -33.75 6.67
C LEU A 886 23.18 -33.04 5.30
N PHE A 887 23.10 -31.71 5.27
CA PHE A 887 22.84 -30.92 4.06
C PHE A 887 23.63 -29.60 4.11
N ALA A 888 24.95 -29.69 4.27
CA ALA A 888 25.80 -28.57 4.65
C ALA A 888 25.81 -27.41 3.63
N GLY A 889 25.67 -27.71 2.34
CA GLY A 889 25.84 -26.74 1.25
C GLY A 889 27.21 -26.06 1.33
N ILE A 890 27.21 -24.73 1.15
CA ILE A 890 28.42 -23.90 1.29
C ILE A 890 28.83 -23.65 2.77
N GLY A 891 28.19 -24.33 3.72
CA GLY A 891 28.38 -24.20 5.17
C GLY A 891 27.26 -23.47 5.91
N TYR A 892 26.00 -23.58 5.46
CA TYR A 892 24.89 -22.74 5.92
C TYR A 892 24.60 -22.80 7.42
N PHE A 893 24.75 -23.97 8.05
CA PHE A 893 24.64 -24.15 9.50
C PHE A 893 25.97 -24.60 10.12
N VAL A 894 26.81 -25.35 9.38
CA VAL A 894 28.21 -25.67 9.74
C VAL A 894 28.99 -24.45 10.26
N LEU A 895 28.97 -23.32 9.53
CA LEU A 895 29.75 -22.14 9.91
C LEU A 895 29.16 -21.41 11.14
N PRO A 896 27.83 -21.18 11.26
CA PRO A 896 27.20 -20.78 12.52
C PRO A 896 27.59 -21.65 13.72
N PHE A 897 27.59 -22.98 13.56
CA PHE A 897 27.98 -23.90 14.61
C PHE A 897 29.45 -23.75 15.00
N LEU A 898 30.37 -23.69 14.04
CA LEU A 898 31.82 -23.65 14.30
C LEU A 898 32.32 -22.30 14.82
N VAL A 899 31.81 -21.20 14.27
CA VAL A 899 32.35 -19.84 14.49
C VAL A 899 31.67 -19.16 15.69
N ARG A 900 30.37 -19.40 15.92
CA ARG A 900 29.57 -18.67 16.90
C ARG A 900 29.12 -19.55 18.06
N ALA A 901 28.56 -20.73 17.77
CA ALA A 901 28.19 -21.73 18.79
C ALA A 901 29.39 -22.52 19.34
N LYS A 902 30.58 -22.33 18.75
CA LYS A 902 31.86 -22.96 19.12
C LYS A 902 31.87 -24.50 19.12
N ALA A 903 31.08 -25.12 18.24
CA ALA A 903 31.00 -26.58 18.11
C ALA A 903 32.39 -27.25 18.10
N LYS A 904 32.56 -28.29 18.93
CA LYS A 904 33.83 -29.02 19.10
C LYS A 904 34.31 -29.63 17.78
N LEU A 905 33.39 -30.22 17.03
CA LEU A 905 33.61 -30.85 15.75
C LEU A 905 32.29 -30.83 14.95
N VAL A 906 32.34 -30.50 13.67
CA VAL A 906 31.20 -30.65 12.75
C VAL A 906 31.55 -31.58 11.61
N TYR A 907 30.78 -32.66 11.46
CA TYR A 907 30.73 -33.45 10.23
C TYR A 907 29.76 -32.79 9.25
N ALA A 908 30.23 -32.45 8.06
CA ALA A 908 29.48 -31.74 7.04
C ALA A 908 29.26 -32.65 5.82
N CYS A 909 28.05 -33.19 5.69
CA CYS A 909 27.68 -34.03 4.55
C CYS A 909 27.18 -33.15 3.41
N GLU A 910 27.74 -33.32 2.21
CA GLU A 910 27.34 -32.60 1.00
C GLU A 910 27.70 -33.42 -0.24
N TRP A 911 26.89 -33.34 -1.30
CA TRP A 911 27.10 -34.08 -2.55
C TRP A 911 27.33 -33.20 -3.78
N ASN A 912 27.06 -31.90 -3.69
CA ASN A 912 27.37 -30.94 -4.75
C ASN A 912 28.85 -30.55 -4.66
N ALA A 913 29.66 -30.99 -5.64
CA ALA A 913 31.09 -30.69 -5.71
C ALA A 913 31.42 -29.19 -5.66
N HIS A 914 30.56 -28.33 -6.23
CA HIS A 914 30.74 -26.88 -6.18
C HIS A 914 30.43 -26.30 -4.79
N ALA A 915 29.49 -26.90 -4.05
CA ALA A 915 29.18 -26.51 -2.67
C ALA A 915 30.26 -27.01 -1.70
N ILE A 916 30.80 -28.21 -1.92
CA ILE A 916 31.98 -28.76 -1.21
C ILE A 916 33.19 -27.81 -1.36
N GLU A 917 33.49 -27.35 -2.57
CA GLU A 917 34.62 -26.45 -2.82
C GLU A 917 34.43 -25.09 -2.12
N ALA A 918 33.23 -24.50 -2.23
CA ALA A 918 32.87 -23.30 -1.48
C ALA A 918 32.99 -23.51 0.04
N LEU A 919 32.52 -24.65 0.57
CA LEU A 919 32.63 -25.00 1.99
C LEU A 919 34.09 -25.11 2.44
N LYS A 920 34.96 -25.78 1.68
CA LYS A 920 36.41 -25.88 1.96
C LYS A 920 37.04 -24.51 2.11
N GLN A 921 36.79 -23.60 1.17
CA GLN A 921 37.31 -22.23 1.23
C GLN A 921 36.69 -21.41 2.39
N ASN A 922 35.40 -21.59 2.70
CA ASN A 922 34.75 -20.89 3.81
C ASN A 922 35.25 -21.35 5.18
N LEU A 923 35.53 -22.64 5.36
CA LEU A 923 36.14 -23.18 6.58
C LEU A 923 37.55 -22.62 6.81
N GLN A 924 38.29 -22.34 5.74
CA GLN A 924 39.61 -21.71 5.80
C GLN A 924 39.48 -20.20 6.11
N ALA A 925 38.62 -19.49 5.39
CA ALA A 925 38.44 -18.03 5.52
C ALA A 925 37.79 -17.57 6.84
N ASN A 926 37.21 -18.50 7.62
CA ASN A 926 36.74 -18.25 8.99
C ASN A 926 37.65 -18.87 10.08
N SER A 927 38.78 -19.49 9.70
CA SER A 927 39.72 -20.14 10.62
C SER A 927 39.10 -21.25 11.49
N VAL A 928 38.35 -22.17 10.87
CA VAL A 928 37.66 -23.29 11.55
C VAL A 928 37.80 -24.66 10.85
N SER A 929 38.76 -24.79 9.92
CA SER A 929 38.97 -26.02 9.13
C SER A 929 39.43 -27.22 9.99
N ASP A 930 40.14 -26.94 11.07
CA ASP A 930 40.61 -27.90 12.08
C ASP A 930 39.48 -28.63 12.82
N ARG A 931 38.27 -28.03 12.86
CA ARG A 931 37.08 -28.57 13.54
C ARG A 931 35.99 -29.03 12.58
N CYS A 932 36.28 -29.21 11.29
CA CYS A 932 35.30 -29.69 10.33
C CYS A 932 35.80 -30.87 9.49
N ILE A 933 34.96 -31.91 9.37
CA ILE A 933 35.20 -33.07 8.50
C ILE A 933 34.12 -33.05 7.43
N ILE A 934 34.50 -32.80 6.18
CA ILE A 934 33.58 -32.88 5.03
C ILE A 934 33.43 -34.34 4.60
N LEU A 935 32.19 -34.76 4.36
CA LEU A 935 31.84 -36.11 3.94
C LEU A 935 31.15 -36.02 2.57
N GLU A 936 31.94 -36.21 1.51
CA GLU A 936 31.53 -35.98 0.12
C GLU A 936 30.66 -37.15 -0.40
N GLY A 937 29.41 -36.87 -0.74
CA GLY A 937 28.45 -37.82 -1.30
C GLY A 937 27.10 -37.84 -0.58
N ASP A 938 26.22 -38.77 -0.97
CA ASP A 938 24.88 -38.92 -0.40
C ASP A 938 24.96 -39.25 1.09
N ASN A 939 24.41 -38.37 1.94
CA ASN A 939 24.49 -38.50 3.40
C ASN A 939 23.94 -39.85 3.92
N ARG A 940 23.02 -40.50 3.19
CA ARG A 940 22.45 -41.81 3.57
C ARG A 940 23.47 -42.96 3.46
N ILE A 941 24.60 -42.72 2.80
CA ILE A 941 25.74 -43.62 2.66
C ILE A 941 26.95 -43.09 3.46
N THR A 942 27.20 -41.77 3.41
CA THR A 942 28.46 -41.16 3.88
C THR A 942 28.43 -40.66 5.33
N ALA A 943 27.25 -40.39 5.92
CA ALA A 943 27.17 -39.81 7.26
C ALA A 943 27.70 -40.78 8.35
N PRO A 944 28.33 -40.24 9.41
CA PRO A 944 28.88 -41.07 10.49
C PRO A 944 27.75 -41.62 11.37
N LYS A 945 28.05 -42.65 12.15
CA LYS A 945 27.09 -43.30 13.06
C LYS A 945 27.58 -43.24 14.51
N GLY A 946 26.68 -43.01 15.46
CA GLY A 946 27.02 -43.07 16.89
C GLY A 946 27.91 -41.94 17.43
N VAL A 947 28.01 -40.80 16.73
CA VAL A 947 28.98 -39.71 17.09
C VAL A 947 28.32 -38.41 17.55
N ALA A 948 27.10 -38.13 17.12
CA ALA A 948 26.53 -36.79 17.17
C ALA A 948 25.77 -36.52 18.48
N ASP A 949 26.08 -35.40 19.12
CA ASP A 949 25.25 -34.82 20.19
C ASP A 949 24.07 -34.02 19.60
N ARG A 950 24.25 -33.51 18.36
CA ARG A 950 23.22 -32.82 17.56
C ARG A 950 23.30 -33.19 16.09
N VAL A 951 22.17 -33.28 15.41
CA VAL A 951 22.10 -33.40 13.94
C VAL A 951 21.28 -32.26 13.36
N CYS A 952 21.77 -31.60 12.30
CA CYS A 952 21.04 -30.60 11.54
C CYS A 952 20.53 -31.21 10.23
N LEU A 953 19.25 -30.99 9.94
CA LEU A 953 18.57 -31.48 8.74
C LEU A 953 18.03 -30.30 7.94
N GLY A 954 18.92 -29.44 7.43
CA GLY A 954 18.62 -28.15 6.81
C GLY A 954 17.82 -28.18 5.48
N LEU A 955 17.32 -29.32 5.03
CA LEU A 955 16.67 -29.48 3.73
C LEU A 955 15.17 -29.11 3.74
N LEU A 956 14.77 -28.26 2.80
CA LEU A 956 13.38 -27.97 2.44
C LEU A 956 13.04 -28.58 1.07
N PRO A 957 11.79 -29.00 0.77
CA PRO A 957 10.60 -28.86 1.62
C PRO A 957 10.48 -29.90 2.74
N SER A 958 11.22 -31.02 2.67
CA SER A 958 11.30 -32.02 3.73
C SER A 958 12.68 -32.67 3.74
N SER A 959 13.07 -33.19 4.90
CA SER A 959 14.32 -33.93 5.18
C SER A 959 14.08 -35.43 5.45
N GLU A 960 12.83 -35.89 5.32
CA GLU A 960 12.32 -37.21 5.72
C GLU A 960 13.14 -38.41 5.19
N ALA A 961 13.60 -38.35 3.94
CA ALA A 961 14.43 -39.38 3.32
C ALA A 961 15.79 -39.62 4.04
N SER A 962 16.21 -38.72 4.93
CA SER A 962 17.42 -38.84 5.76
C SER A 962 17.13 -38.95 7.27
N TRP A 963 15.87 -39.05 7.73
CA TRP A 963 15.57 -39.20 9.17
C TRP A 963 16.18 -40.47 9.78
N PHE A 964 16.20 -41.57 9.01
CA PHE A 964 16.88 -42.81 9.38
C PHE A 964 18.39 -42.63 9.57
N THR A 965 19.00 -41.76 8.75
CA THR A 965 20.42 -41.41 8.83
C THR A 965 20.69 -40.51 10.03
N ALA A 966 19.78 -39.57 10.32
CA ALA A 966 19.89 -38.66 11.45
C ALA A 966 19.79 -39.37 12.81
N VAL A 967 18.89 -40.37 12.94
CA VAL A 967 18.83 -41.24 14.12
C VAL A 967 20.13 -42.03 14.27
N ARG A 968 20.62 -42.67 13.19
CA ARG A 968 21.89 -43.40 13.18
C ARG A 968 23.11 -42.55 13.55
N ALA A 969 23.08 -41.25 13.23
CA ALA A 969 24.18 -40.33 13.50
C ALA A 969 24.30 -39.96 14.97
N LEU A 970 23.19 -39.91 15.72
CA LEU A 970 23.18 -39.66 17.16
C LEU A 970 23.93 -40.76 17.95
N ARG A 971 24.43 -40.40 19.13
CA ARG A 971 25.04 -41.34 20.08
C ARG A 971 24.00 -42.23 20.76
N SER A 972 24.45 -43.33 21.38
CA SER A 972 23.60 -44.29 22.10
C SER A 972 22.71 -43.67 23.18
N GLU A 973 23.17 -42.57 23.79
CA GLU A 973 22.48 -41.85 24.86
C GLU A 973 21.36 -40.92 24.34
N GLY A 974 21.30 -40.70 23.02
CA GLY A 974 20.42 -39.75 22.33
C GLY A 974 21.12 -38.44 21.95
N GLY A 975 20.36 -37.34 21.91
CA GLY A 975 20.83 -36.02 21.48
C GLY A 975 19.68 -35.15 20.94
N ILE A 976 19.96 -34.26 19.98
CA ILE A 976 18.94 -33.38 19.37
C ILE A 976 18.97 -33.49 17.84
N LEU A 977 17.80 -33.62 17.21
CA LEU A 977 17.62 -33.42 15.77
C LEU A 977 16.98 -32.06 15.52
N HIS A 978 17.59 -31.23 14.68
CA HIS A 978 17.03 -29.97 14.21
C HIS A 978 16.40 -30.21 12.83
N VAL A 979 15.10 -30.53 12.80
CA VAL A 979 14.38 -31.03 11.62
C VAL A 979 13.69 -29.88 10.88
N HIS A 980 14.15 -29.54 9.68
CA HIS A 980 13.54 -28.49 8.86
C HIS A 980 12.40 -29.06 7.99
N GLY A 981 11.35 -28.26 7.78
CA GLY A 981 10.25 -28.59 6.88
C GLY A 981 9.45 -27.38 6.40
N ASN A 982 8.82 -27.53 5.23
CA ASN A 982 7.80 -26.60 4.72
C ASN A 982 6.42 -27.19 5.03
N VAL A 983 5.64 -26.50 5.86
CA VAL A 983 4.42 -27.01 6.50
C VAL A 983 3.29 -26.01 6.31
N LYS A 984 2.04 -26.46 6.12
CA LYS A 984 0.91 -25.51 6.12
C LYS A 984 0.70 -24.93 7.51
N ASP A 985 0.29 -23.67 7.58
CA ASP A 985 -0.03 -22.95 8.83
C ASP A 985 -1.16 -23.59 9.65
N THR A 986 -2.05 -24.34 8.99
CA THR A 986 -3.08 -25.18 9.61
C THR A 986 -2.59 -26.57 10.05
N GLU A 987 -1.43 -27.02 9.59
CA GLU A 987 -0.92 -28.39 9.77
C GLU A 987 0.26 -28.49 10.74
N GLU A 988 0.74 -27.36 11.29
CA GLU A 988 1.93 -27.27 12.15
C GLU A 988 1.95 -28.29 13.29
N GLU A 989 0.84 -28.47 14.01
CA GLU A 989 0.73 -29.41 15.13
C GLU A 989 0.73 -30.87 14.65
N SER A 990 0.03 -31.18 13.55
CA SER A 990 0.02 -32.53 12.96
C SER A 990 1.39 -32.94 12.42
N TRP A 991 2.11 -32.02 11.76
CA TRP A 991 3.47 -32.25 11.30
C TRP A 991 4.43 -32.46 12.48
N THR A 992 4.34 -31.64 13.52
CA THR A 992 5.17 -31.78 14.73
C THR A 992 4.96 -33.14 15.41
N LYS A 993 3.71 -33.61 15.52
CA LYS A 993 3.38 -34.94 16.04
C LYS A 993 3.90 -36.06 15.13
N HIS A 994 3.78 -35.91 13.82
CA HIS A 994 4.30 -36.88 12.85
C HIS A 994 5.82 -37.01 12.94
N VAL A 995 6.57 -35.90 12.96
CA VAL A 995 8.03 -35.90 13.16
C VAL A 995 8.41 -36.63 14.46
N SER A 996 7.81 -36.26 15.59
CA SER A 996 8.12 -36.88 16.89
C SER A 996 7.81 -38.38 16.91
N LYS A 997 6.69 -38.79 16.30
CA LYS A 997 6.28 -40.19 16.20
C LYS A 997 7.24 -40.98 15.31
N SER A 998 7.52 -40.50 14.10
CA SER A 998 8.37 -41.19 13.14
C SER A 998 9.81 -41.32 13.64
N ILE A 999 10.38 -40.31 14.32
CA ILE A 999 11.69 -40.43 14.96
C ILE A 999 11.67 -41.48 16.09
N SER A 1000 10.59 -41.59 16.88
CA SER A 1000 10.44 -42.66 17.89
C SER A 1000 10.33 -44.07 17.28
N GLU A 1001 9.63 -44.20 16.16
CA GLU A 1001 9.48 -45.47 15.44
C GLU A 1001 10.80 -45.91 14.78
N ILE A 1002 11.52 -44.96 14.17
CA ILE A 1002 12.87 -45.18 13.60
C ILE A 1002 13.86 -45.57 14.70
N ALA A 1003 13.93 -44.82 15.81
CA ALA A 1003 14.82 -45.13 16.94
C ALA A 1003 14.58 -46.55 17.49
N ARG A 1004 13.32 -46.95 17.66
CA ARG A 1004 12.95 -48.31 18.08
C ARG A 1004 13.38 -49.37 17.05
N SER A 1005 13.25 -49.09 15.75
CA SER A 1005 13.66 -50.02 14.70
C SER A 1005 15.19 -50.21 14.60
N GLU A 1006 15.97 -49.21 15.01
CA GLU A 1006 17.43 -49.27 15.15
C GLU A 1006 17.90 -49.80 16.52
N GLY A 1007 16.97 -50.27 17.38
CA GLY A 1007 17.28 -50.86 18.67
C GLY A 1007 17.48 -49.87 19.83
N HIS A 1008 17.17 -48.58 19.63
CA HIS A 1008 17.31 -47.55 20.65
C HIS A 1008 16.05 -47.40 21.52
N CYS A 1009 16.19 -47.63 22.83
CA CYS A 1009 15.17 -47.29 23.84
C CYS A 1009 15.26 -45.79 24.21
N TRP A 1010 14.73 -44.92 23.34
CA TRP A 1010 14.72 -43.47 23.56
C TRP A 1010 13.33 -42.91 23.86
N GLU A 1011 13.26 -42.02 24.85
CA GLU A 1011 12.21 -41.01 24.95
C GLU A 1011 12.45 -39.97 23.86
N VAL A 1012 11.43 -39.72 23.01
CA VAL A 1012 11.50 -38.77 21.89
C VAL A 1012 10.44 -37.70 22.09
N THR A 1013 10.88 -36.45 22.23
CA THR A 1013 10.01 -35.29 22.50
C THR A 1013 10.43 -34.10 21.64
N VAL A 1014 9.50 -33.22 21.29
CA VAL A 1014 9.83 -31.94 20.63
C VAL A 1014 9.94 -30.86 21.71
N GLU A 1015 11.16 -30.34 21.92
CA GLU A 1015 11.43 -29.31 22.94
C GLU A 1015 11.05 -27.90 22.46
N HIS A 1016 11.10 -27.66 21.14
CA HIS A 1016 10.75 -26.38 20.51
C HIS A 1016 10.31 -26.56 19.05
N VAL A 1017 9.48 -25.64 18.55
CA VAL A 1017 9.15 -25.51 17.12
C VAL A 1017 9.34 -24.05 16.71
N GLU A 1018 10.39 -23.79 15.95
CA GLU A 1018 10.70 -22.45 15.45
C GLU A 1018 9.92 -22.13 14.18
N ARG A 1019 9.42 -20.90 14.07
CA ARG A 1019 8.65 -20.40 12.91
C ARG A 1019 9.51 -19.46 12.08
N VAL A 1020 10.56 -20.01 11.45
CA VAL A 1020 11.65 -19.26 10.80
C VAL A 1020 11.14 -18.17 9.86
N LYS A 1021 10.18 -18.49 8.98
CA LYS A 1021 9.54 -17.56 8.04
C LYS A 1021 8.28 -18.15 7.41
N TRP A 1022 7.54 -17.30 6.69
CA TRP A 1022 6.72 -17.74 5.57
C TRP A 1022 7.61 -18.14 4.39
N TYR A 1023 7.39 -19.32 3.81
CA TYR A 1023 8.06 -19.80 2.60
C TYR A 1023 7.22 -19.50 1.35
N ALA A 1024 5.91 -19.65 1.44
CA ALA A 1024 4.90 -19.38 0.41
C ALA A 1024 3.55 -19.03 1.10
N PRO A 1025 2.50 -18.56 0.39
CA PRO A 1025 1.18 -18.38 1.01
C PRO A 1025 0.72 -19.65 1.73
N HIS A 1026 0.26 -19.50 2.97
CA HIS A 1026 -0.11 -20.56 3.91
C HIS A 1026 0.98 -21.61 4.24
N ILE A 1027 2.21 -21.50 3.74
CA ILE A 1027 3.29 -22.45 4.00
C ILE A 1027 4.40 -21.74 4.79
N ARG A 1028 4.65 -22.20 6.02
CA ARG A 1028 5.81 -21.78 6.81
C ARG A 1028 6.99 -22.72 6.61
N HIS A 1029 8.19 -22.16 6.70
CA HIS A 1029 9.38 -22.93 7.05
C HIS A 1029 9.39 -23.06 8.57
N LEU A 1030 9.24 -24.30 9.07
CA LEU A 1030 9.38 -24.67 10.47
C LEU A 1030 10.71 -25.39 10.73
N VAL A 1031 11.20 -25.32 11.96
CA VAL A 1031 12.24 -26.23 12.49
C VAL A 1031 11.76 -26.83 13.80
N ALA A 1032 11.65 -28.16 13.86
CA ALA A 1032 11.38 -28.88 15.10
C ALA A 1032 12.70 -29.29 15.76
N ASP A 1033 12.90 -28.87 17.01
CA ASP A 1033 14.01 -29.33 17.84
C ASP A 1033 13.59 -30.60 18.59
N VAL A 1034 13.88 -31.77 18.00
CA VAL A 1034 13.48 -33.08 18.52
C VAL A 1034 14.58 -33.61 19.44
N ARG A 1035 14.28 -33.68 20.74
CA ARG A 1035 15.12 -34.32 21.75
C ARG A 1035 14.90 -35.82 21.73
N CYS A 1036 15.99 -36.57 21.67
CA CYS A 1036 16.04 -37.99 22.00
C CYS A 1036 16.84 -38.17 23.30
N ARG A 1037 16.38 -38.99 24.24
CA ARG A 1037 17.11 -39.35 25.47
C ARG A 1037 16.99 -40.84 25.75
N GLN A 1038 18.08 -41.50 26.11
CA GLN A 1038 18.04 -42.88 26.54
C GLN A 1038 17.21 -43.06 27.82
N ILE A 1039 16.30 -44.03 27.78
CA ILE A 1039 15.59 -44.52 28.95
C ILE A 1039 16.47 -45.61 29.56
N HIS A 1040 16.99 -45.38 30.75
CA HIS A 1040 17.58 -46.45 31.56
C HIS A 1040 16.43 -47.34 32.10
N ALA A 1041 16.59 -48.65 31.95
CA ALA A 1041 15.68 -49.67 32.46
C ALA A 1041 16.11 -50.15 33.85
#